data_AF-A0A6J3RC39-F1
#
_entry.id   AF-A0A6J3RC39-F1
#
_cell.length_a   1.000
_cell.length_b   1.000
_cell.length_c   1.000
_cell.angle_alpha   90.00
_cell.angle_beta   90.00
_cell.angle_gamma   90.00
#
_symmetry.space_group_name_H-M   'P 1'
#
loop_
_entity.id
_entity.type
_entity.pdbx_description
1 polymer ?
#
loop_
_entity_poly.entity_id
_entity_poly.type
_entity_poly.pdbx_seq_one_letter_code
_entity_poly.pdbx_strand_id
1 'polypeptide(L)'
;MREQLRFLHLNTVQLSKLLQENVPSYKKEPGFEQFKVSERLHGNWVRLYLEENSSEVLSNLGSKVRRQYLDALRALSLSLSRQAAQYDVYSMAVGTVLVLEVLALLLLSGPRALSGKAELDVPLPSPAFSLLCYLLPLGLVALHVTVCTSAGGTCYLCSLPWLTAGGVMVLISTLLCAVLSALTGMFAGGKRLSKNPPQCNSRWSELDLLILLGTVGHTLSLGASSFIEEEPQTWYFLVNTLCLALCHEIYRNCFLGDDCAPQSCPHAGEDFDGVAAAPQGKSPGPDVWELDRASRHPSPLGALRGPERWMVLASPWLILTCCRLLRSLNQTGVQWAHRPDLGHWLTSSDHKAELSVLAAVSLIMIFVLVQKRCSLASKVAMAFGLLGIYCYRVAIGNLLFPWQQNNKDISKGITEARFVYVFVLGILFTGTKGLLKSQITADDFTVKTVGLWEIYSGLVLLAALLLRPHNLPVLALSLVIQTIMTQFVWRPLRHDAAEVTVMHYWFGQAFFYFQGNSNNIATVDISAGFVGLDAYVEIPAMLLTTFATYTGPVLWASHLVNFLTSEASSGSALSHACFCYALICSIPVSAYIIFVTSLRYHLFIWSVFSPKLLYEGMHLLITAAVCVFFTAMDQTNTKS
;
A
#
# COMPACT_ATOMS: atom_id res chain seq x y z
N MET A 1 31.91 21.70 29.34
CA MET A 1 31.64 22.96 28.61
C MET A 1 32.69 23.26 27.54
N ARG A 2 34.00 23.28 27.89
CA ARG A 2 35.10 23.46 26.93
C ARG A 2 35.01 22.56 25.68
N GLU A 3 34.81 21.26 25.88
CA GLU A 3 34.68 20.31 24.76
C GLU A 3 33.43 20.57 23.92
N GLN A 4 32.29 20.88 24.55
CA GLN A 4 31.06 21.24 23.83
C GLN A 4 31.27 22.47 22.94
N LEU A 5 31.90 23.53 23.46
CA LEU A 5 32.19 24.74 22.68
C LEU A 5 33.20 24.45 21.56
N ARG A 6 34.18 23.58 21.79
CA ARG A 6 35.11 23.12 20.75
C ARG A 6 34.39 22.40 19.62
N PHE A 7 33.51 21.43 19.92
CA PHE A 7 32.74 20.71 18.90
C PHE A 7 31.80 21.64 18.13
N LEU A 8 31.12 22.55 18.83
CA LEU A 8 30.25 23.54 18.18
C LEU A 8 31.04 24.45 17.24
N HIS A 9 32.20 24.94 17.67
CA HIS A 9 33.10 25.72 16.82
C HIS A 9 33.54 24.93 15.59
N LEU A 10 34.02 23.70 15.73
CA LEU A 10 34.44 22.85 14.61
C LEU A 10 33.31 22.63 13.60
N ASN A 11 32.10 22.29 14.08
CA ASN A 11 30.94 22.11 13.22
C ASN A 11 30.57 23.41 12.49
N THR A 12 30.65 24.55 13.17
CA THR A 12 30.31 25.84 12.56
C THR A 12 31.36 26.27 11.53
N VAL A 13 32.64 25.95 11.78
CA VAL A 13 33.74 26.14 10.81
C VAL A 13 33.48 25.31 9.55
N GLN A 14 33.12 24.03 9.68
CA GLN A 14 32.81 23.17 8.53
C GLN A 14 31.69 23.77 7.66
N LEU A 15 30.56 24.15 8.26
CA LEU A 15 29.46 24.81 7.57
C LEU A 15 29.89 26.16 6.96
N SER A 16 30.72 26.94 7.65
CA SER A 16 31.20 28.22 7.12
C SER A 16 32.11 28.07 5.89
N LYS A 17 32.90 26.98 5.82
CA LYS A 17 33.73 26.66 4.66
C LYS A 17 32.87 26.25 3.47
N LEU A 18 31.89 25.37 3.70
CA LEU A 18 30.91 25.02 2.67
C LEU A 18 30.17 26.24 2.13
N LEU A 19 29.81 27.20 3.00
CA LEU A 19 29.18 28.45 2.58
C LEU A 19 30.14 29.30 1.73
N GLN A 20 31.43 29.36 2.09
CA GLN A 20 32.43 30.09 1.31
C GLN A 20 32.63 29.51 -0.09
N GLU A 21 32.61 28.19 -0.20
CA GLU A 21 32.77 27.48 -1.48
C GLU A 21 31.55 27.66 -2.41
N ASN A 22 30.34 27.72 -1.84
CA ASN A 22 29.10 27.74 -2.61
C ASN A 22 28.52 29.16 -2.82
N VAL A 23 28.91 30.16 -2.03
CA VAL A 23 28.25 31.48 -1.99
C VAL A 23 29.25 32.63 -2.23
N PRO A 24 29.22 33.30 -3.40
CA PRO A 24 30.14 34.40 -3.71
C PRO A 24 30.07 35.57 -2.70
N SER A 25 28.90 35.81 -2.11
CA SER A 25 28.65 36.87 -1.11
C SER A 25 28.46 36.34 0.32
N TYR A 26 29.09 35.21 0.68
CA TYR A 26 28.93 34.56 1.99
C TYR A 26 29.12 35.49 3.20
N LYS A 27 29.92 36.55 3.07
CA LYS A 27 30.18 37.52 4.17
C LYS A 27 28.95 38.30 4.61
N LYS A 28 27.93 38.42 3.76
CA LYS A 28 26.67 39.11 4.05
C LYS A 28 25.59 38.19 4.64
N GLU A 29 25.87 36.87 4.74
CA GLU A 29 24.91 35.92 5.26
C GLU A 29 24.82 36.05 6.79
N PRO A 30 23.59 36.13 7.36
CA PRO A 30 23.39 36.36 8.79
C PRO A 30 24.01 35.24 9.64
N GLY A 31 24.02 33.99 9.14
CA GLY A 31 24.67 32.87 9.82
C GLY A 31 26.19 33.02 9.92
N PHE A 32 26.84 33.64 8.93
CA PHE A 32 28.29 33.87 8.95
C PHE A 32 28.66 35.00 9.91
N GLU A 33 27.86 36.07 9.97
CA GLU A 33 28.03 37.14 10.95
C GLU A 33 27.86 36.63 12.39
N GLN A 34 26.81 35.84 12.64
CA GLN A 34 26.56 35.20 13.93
C GLN A 34 27.71 34.28 14.34
N PHE A 35 28.28 33.52 13.39
CA PHE A 35 29.47 32.71 13.64
C PHE A 35 30.66 33.58 14.08
N LYS A 36 30.92 34.71 13.41
CA LYS A 36 32.02 35.61 13.76
C LYS A 36 31.84 36.27 15.13
N VAL A 37 30.61 36.62 15.51
CA VAL A 37 30.30 37.10 16.86
C VAL A 37 30.54 36.00 17.89
N SER A 38 30.08 34.78 17.61
CA SER A 38 30.25 33.60 18.48
C SER A 38 31.73 33.25 18.68
N GLU A 39 32.54 33.32 17.62
CA GLU A 39 33.99 33.08 17.64
C GLU A 39 34.73 34.07 18.55
N ARG A 40 34.39 35.37 18.48
CA ARG A 40 34.95 36.38 19.38
C ARG A 40 34.58 36.13 20.84
N LEU A 41 33.32 35.81 21.11
CA LEU A 41 32.86 35.53 22.47
C LEU A 41 33.45 34.23 23.03
N HIS A 42 33.67 33.23 22.19
CA HIS A 42 34.38 32.01 22.55
C HIS A 42 35.85 32.31 22.88
N GLY A 43 36.53 33.18 22.11
CA GLY A 43 37.87 33.65 22.44
C GLY A 43 37.94 34.34 23.81
N ASN A 44 36.99 35.22 24.12
CA ASN A 44 36.88 35.85 25.45
C ASN A 44 36.64 34.83 26.55
N TRP A 45 35.80 33.81 26.30
CA TRP A 45 35.56 32.72 27.23
C TRP A 45 36.81 31.89 27.50
N VAL A 46 37.60 31.59 26.46
CA VAL A 46 38.89 30.89 26.60
C VAL A 46 39.87 31.71 27.41
N ARG A 47 39.93 33.03 27.19
CA ARG A 47 40.80 33.93 27.97
C ARG A 47 40.43 33.91 29.46
N LEU A 48 39.15 34.07 29.79
CA LEU A 48 38.65 34.00 31.17
C LEU A 48 38.83 32.62 31.81
N TYR A 49 38.75 31.55 31.02
CA TYR A 49 39.01 30.19 31.46
C TYR A 49 40.48 29.98 31.85
N LEU A 50 41.42 30.59 31.11
CA LEU A 50 42.86 30.54 31.39
C LEU A 50 43.27 31.46 32.55
N GLU A 51 42.54 32.55 32.77
CA GLU A 51 42.75 33.53 33.86
C GLU A 51 42.16 33.07 35.22
N GLU A 52 41.64 31.84 35.34
CA GLU A 52 41.02 31.26 36.56
C GLU A 52 39.95 32.15 37.23
N ASN A 53 39.19 32.91 36.44
CA ASN A 53 38.21 33.87 36.94
C ASN A 53 36.91 33.20 37.44
N SER A 54 36.10 33.93 38.22
CA SER A 54 34.92 33.42 38.95
C SER A 54 34.02 32.46 38.14
N SER A 55 33.74 31.29 38.72
CA SER A 55 33.08 30.15 38.06
C SER A 55 31.69 30.47 37.49
N GLU A 56 30.98 31.43 38.09
CA GLU A 56 29.64 31.84 37.67
C GLU A 56 29.66 32.68 36.39
N VAL A 57 30.57 33.65 36.27
CA VAL A 57 30.72 34.48 35.06
C VAL A 57 31.15 33.62 33.88
N LEU A 58 32.07 32.69 34.13
CA LEU A 58 32.54 31.73 33.13
C LEU A 58 31.42 30.78 32.66
N SER A 59 30.58 30.30 33.59
CA SER A 59 29.43 29.45 33.27
C SER A 59 28.37 30.20 32.47
N ASN A 60 28.02 31.42 32.88
CA ASN A 60 27.03 32.26 32.20
C ASN A 60 27.48 32.62 30.78
N LEU A 61 28.74 33.05 30.62
CA LEU A 61 29.30 33.34 29.30
C LEU A 61 29.37 32.08 28.43
N GLY A 62 29.78 30.94 28.98
CA GLY A 62 29.84 29.68 28.25
C GLY A 62 28.46 29.21 27.77
N SER A 63 27.42 29.39 28.59
CA SER A 63 26.03 29.10 28.20
C SER A 63 25.54 30.02 27.05
N LYS A 64 25.94 31.30 27.07
CA LYS A 64 25.64 32.29 26.03
C LYS A 64 26.34 31.95 24.72
N VAL A 65 27.63 31.63 24.77
CA VAL A 65 28.43 31.20 23.59
C VAL A 65 27.84 29.93 22.99
N ARG A 66 27.45 28.96 23.83
CA ARG A 66 26.79 27.72 23.37
C ARG A 66 25.50 28.03 22.60
N ARG A 67 24.64 28.90 23.14
CA ARG A 67 23.38 29.30 22.48
C ARG A 67 23.64 29.97 21.14
N GLN A 68 24.58 30.92 21.10
CA GLN A 68 24.91 31.62 19.85
C GLN A 68 25.52 30.71 18.78
N TYR A 69 26.36 29.74 19.15
CA TYR A 69 26.84 28.75 18.17
C TYR A 69 25.70 27.88 17.63
N LEU A 70 24.75 27.45 18.47
CA LEU A 70 23.59 26.68 18.00
C LEU A 70 22.72 27.50 17.04
N ASP A 71 22.51 28.79 17.33
CA ASP A 71 21.75 29.69 16.46
C ASP A 71 22.50 29.94 15.13
N ALA A 72 23.82 30.17 15.18
CA ALA A 72 24.66 30.32 14.00
C ALA A 72 24.66 29.04 13.13
N LEU A 73 24.76 27.86 13.75
CA LEU A 73 24.68 26.57 13.06
C LEU A 73 23.34 26.38 12.35
N ARG A 74 22.22 26.70 13.02
CA ARG A 74 20.88 26.65 12.41
C ARG A 74 20.78 27.60 11.22
N ALA A 75 21.24 28.84 11.38
CA ALA A 75 21.21 29.85 10.32
C ALA A 75 22.07 29.45 9.11
N LEU A 76 23.31 29.00 9.34
CA LEU A 76 24.21 28.54 8.28
C LEU A 76 23.67 27.30 7.57
N SER A 77 23.16 26.32 8.32
CA SER A 77 22.53 25.13 7.75
C SER A 77 21.35 25.49 6.85
N LEU A 78 20.53 26.47 7.27
CA LEU A 78 19.34 26.89 6.52
C LEU A 78 19.69 27.68 5.26
N SER A 79 20.69 28.57 5.32
CA SER A 79 21.22 29.27 4.14
C SER A 79 21.82 28.29 3.14
N LEU A 80 22.64 27.33 3.60
CA LEU A 80 23.23 26.30 2.75
C LEU A 80 22.16 25.40 2.12
N SER A 81 21.15 24.95 2.88
CA SER A 81 20.07 24.15 2.31
C SER A 81 19.27 24.91 1.26
N ARG A 82 19.10 26.23 1.42
CA ARG A 82 18.39 27.08 0.46
C ARG A 82 19.16 27.29 -0.84
N GLN A 83 20.49 27.29 -0.79
CA GLN A 83 21.33 27.54 -1.97
C GLN A 83 21.76 26.25 -2.67
N ALA A 84 21.97 25.16 -1.92
CA ALA A 84 22.34 23.86 -2.48
C ALA A 84 21.16 23.14 -3.15
N ALA A 85 19.91 23.46 -2.77
CA ALA A 85 18.71 22.86 -3.35
C ALA A 85 17.90 23.89 -4.15
N GLN A 86 17.96 23.78 -5.49
CA GLN A 86 17.06 24.51 -6.39
C GLN A 86 15.79 23.69 -6.60
N TYR A 87 14.66 24.18 -6.09
CA TYR A 87 13.36 23.54 -6.28
C TYR A 87 12.60 24.23 -7.42
N ASP A 88 12.07 23.43 -8.34
CA ASP A 88 11.09 23.90 -9.31
C ASP A 88 9.70 24.00 -8.66
N VAL A 89 9.46 25.12 -7.98
CA VAL A 89 8.21 25.37 -7.24
C VAL A 89 6.99 25.35 -8.18
N TYR A 90 7.14 25.80 -9.42
CA TYR A 90 6.05 25.82 -10.38
C TYR A 90 5.64 24.39 -10.77
N SER A 91 6.59 23.54 -11.17
CA SER A 91 6.28 22.14 -11.51
C SER A 91 5.78 21.34 -10.30
N MET A 92 6.33 21.58 -9.11
CA MET A 92 5.83 20.96 -7.88
C MET A 92 4.38 21.37 -7.57
N ALA A 93 4.05 22.65 -7.74
CA ALA A 93 2.69 23.15 -7.51
C ALA A 93 1.69 22.56 -8.52
N VAL A 94 2.04 22.54 -9.81
CA VAL A 94 1.21 21.95 -10.87
C VAL A 94 0.95 20.47 -10.62
N GLY A 95 1.99 19.70 -10.25
CA GLY A 95 1.83 18.28 -9.89
C GLY A 95 0.96 18.08 -8.64
N THR A 96 1.11 18.93 -7.63
CA THR A 96 0.29 18.87 -6.41
C THR A 96 -1.18 19.15 -6.71
N VAL A 97 -1.49 20.18 -7.52
CA VAL A 97 -2.86 20.52 -7.91
C VAL A 97 -3.52 19.35 -8.64
N LEU A 98 -2.84 18.75 -9.62
CA LEU A 98 -3.36 17.59 -10.36
C LEU A 98 -3.76 16.44 -9.43
N VAL A 99 -2.89 16.06 -8.49
CA VAL A 99 -3.18 14.96 -7.56
C VAL A 99 -4.35 15.29 -6.64
N LEU A 100 -4.43 16.53 -6.15
CA LEU A 100 -5.53 16.98 -5.30
C LEU A 100 -6.87 17.02 -6.04
N GLU A 101 -6.89 17.42 -7.31
CA GLU A 101 -8.09 17.40 -8.14
C GLU A 101 -8.58 15.97 -8.37
N VAL A 102 -7.68 15.04 -8.68
CA VAL A 102 -8.03 13.60 -8.82
C VAL A 102 -8.56 13.03 -7.51
N LEU A 103 -7.92 13.30 -6.38
CA LEU A 103 -8.41 12.87 -5.07
C LEU A 103 -9.80 13.45 -4.77
N ALA A 104 -10.01 14.74 -5.05
CA ALA A 104 -11.29 15.40 -4.85
C ALA A 104 -12.40 14.74 -5.69
N LEU A 105 -12.11 14.39 -6.95
CA LEU A 105 -13.04 13.65 -7.81
C LEU A 105 -13.35 12.27 -7.25
N LEU A 106 -12.35 11.52 -6.79
CA LEU A 106 -12.56 10.21 -6.18
C LEU A 106 -13.47 10.34 -4.95
N LEU A 107 -13.16 11.26 -4.03
CA LEU A 107 -13.97 11.48 -2.81
C LEU A 107 -15.41 11.90 -3.13
N LEU A 108 -15.61 12.81 -4.09
CA LEU A 108 -16.94 13.26 -4.51
C LEU A 108 -17.73 12.16 -5.24
N SER A 109 -17.04 11.23 -5.90
CA SER A 109 -17.65 10.10 -6.61
C SER A 109 -18.01 8.94 -5.68
N GLY A 110 -17.45 8.90 -4.46
CA GLY A 110 -17.66 7.82 -3.49
C GLY A 110 -19.12 7.40 -3.27
N PRO A 111 -20.05 8.32 -2.95
CA PRO A 111 -21.45 7.97 -2.71
C PRO A 111 -22.15 7.33 -3.91
N ARG A 112 -21.72 7.65 -5.14
CA ARG A 112 -22.28 7.07 -6.38
C ARG A 112 -21.59 5.77 -6.76
N ALA A 113 -20.26 5.72 -6.63
CA ALA A 113 -19.44 4.56 -6.95
C ALA A 113 -19.68 3.36 -6.02
N LEU A 114 -20.08 3.61 -4.77
CA LEU A 114 -20.44 2.57 -3.80
C LEU A 114 -21.94 2.21 -3.83
N SER A 115 -22.74 2.85 -4.68
CA SER A 115 -24.16 2.54 -4.84
C SER A 115 -24.36 1.49 -5.93
N GLY A 116 -25.32 0.56 -5.76
CA GLY A 116 -25.57 -0.57 -6.67
C GLY A 116 -26.01 -0.23 -8.11
N LYS A 117 -26.02 1.06 -8.49
CA LYS A 117 -26.19 1.56 -9.86
C LYS A 117 -25.00 2.45 -10.22
N ALA A 118 -23.82 1.84 -10.30
CA ALA A 118 -22.59 2.53 -10.63
C ALA A 118 -22.46 2.70 -12.16
N GLU A 119 -23.23 3.61 -12.75
CA GLU A 119 -22.84 4.27 -14.00
C GLU A 119 -22.28 5.64 -13.61
N LEU A 120 -20.95 5.80 -13.74
CA LEU A 120 -20.29 7.09 -13.57
C LEU A 120 -20.56 7.94 -14.82
N ASP A 121 -21.78 8.40 -14.99
CA ASP A 121 -22.07 9.48 -15.93
C ASP A 121 -21.41 10.75 -15.39
N VAL A 122 -20.25 11.10 -15.95
CA VAL A 122 -19.66 12.43 -15.75
C VAL A 122 -20.70 13.42 -16.26
N PRO A 123 -21.34 14.21 -15.38
CA PRO A 123 -22.43 15.07 -15.80
C PRO A 123 -21.89 16.06 -16.82
N LEU A 124 -22.43 16.02 -18.04
CA LEU A 124 -22.12 16.99 -19.08
C LEU A 124 -22.31 18.40 -18.48
N PRO A 125 -21.27 19.25 -18.51
CA PRO A 125 -21.30 20.55 -17.88
C PRO A 125 -22.48 21.38 -18.43
N SER A 126 -23.26 22.00 -17.53
CA SER A 126 -24.27 22.99 -17.92
C SER A 126 -23.62 24.13 -18.74
N PRO A 127 -24.37 24.95 -19.50
CA PRO A 127 -23.78 26.02 -20.32
C PRO A 127 -22.88 27.00 -19.53
N ALA A 128 -23.10 27.16 -18.22
CA ALA A 128 -22.23 27.94 -17.35
C ALA A 128 -20.84 27.29 -17.15
N PHE A 129 -20.78 25.96 -17.08
CA PHE A 129 -19.54 25.22 -17.00
C PHE A 129 -18.81 25.18 -18.35
N SER A 130 -19.53 25.20 -19.48
CA SER A 130 -18.93 25.30 -20.81
C SER A 130 -18.03 26.54 -20.93
N LEU A 131 -18.51 27.72 -20.52
CA LEU A 131 -17.71 28.96 -20.52
C LEU A 131 -16.49 28.87 -19.57
N LEU A 132 -16.69 28.34 -18.37
CA LEU A 132 -15.60 28.15 -17.39
C LEU A 132 -14.49 27.24 -17.93
N CYS A 133 -14.86 26.16 -18.63
CA CYS A 133 -13.89 25.23 -19.20
C CYS A 133 -13.12 25.81 -20.40
N TYR A 134 -13.56 26.92 -21.01
CA TYR A 134 -12.77 27.65 -22.02
C TYR A 134 -11.90 28.75 -21.41
N LEU A 135 -12.38 29.45 -20.37
CA LEU A 135 -11.63 30.56 -19.73
C LEU A 135 -10.49 30.07 -18.83
N LEU A 136 -10.68 28.95 -18.13
CA LEU A 136 -9.64 28.38 -17.24
C LEU A 136 -8.36 27.99 -17.99
N PRO A 137 -8.40 27.21 -19.10
CA PRO A 137 -7.20 26.89 -19.86
C PRO A 137 -6.49 28.14 -20.38
N LEU A 138 -7.24 29.15 -20.83
CA LEU A 138 -6.66 30.39 -21.33
C LEU A 138 -5.90 31.16 -20.23
N GLY A 139 -6.50 31.26 -19.04
CA GLY A 139 -5.85 31.87 -17.87
C GLY A 139 -4.61 31.09 -17.42
N LEU A 140 -4.67 29.76 -17.45
CA LEU A 140 -3.55 28.88 -17.12
C LEU A 140 -2.41 28.98 -18.14
N VAL A 141 -2.72 29.09 -19.44
CA VAL A 141 -1.71 29.34 -20.49
C VAL A 141 -1.08 30.71 -20.30
N ALA A 142 -1.85 31.76 -19.97
CA ALA A 142 -1.31 33.08 -19.67
C ALA A 142 -0.36 33.03 -18.46
N LEU A 143 -0.73 32.32 -17.39
CA LEU A 143 0.15 32.09 -16.22
C LEU A 143 1.42 31.32 -16.62
N HIS A 144 1.31 30.30 -17.47
CA HIS A 144 2.47 29.54 -17.93
C HIS A 144 3.43 30.43 -18.75
N VAL A 145 2.90 31.26 -19.65
CA VAL A 145 3.69 32.23 -20.43
C VAL A 145 4.39 33.21 -19.51
N THR A 146 3.73 33.78 -18.50
CA THR A 146 4.36 34.73 -17.58
C THR A 146 5.47 34.08 -16.75
N VAL A 147 5.27 32.84 -16.29
CA VAL A 147 6.30 32.08 -15.57
C VAL A 147 7.49 31.78 -16.48
N CYS A 148 7.26 31.27 -17.69
CA CYS A 148 8.35 30.90 -18.60
C CYS A 148 9.09 32.10 -19.20
N THR A 149 8.49 33.28 -19.21
CA THR A 149 9.14 34.54 -19.64
C THR A 149 9.76 35.32 -18.50
N SER A 150 9.50 34.93 -17.24
CA SER A 150 10.11 35.57 -16.08
C SER A 150 11.60 35.22 -15.98
N ALA A 151 12.43 36.25 -15.83
CA ALA A 151 13.88 36.07 -15.68
C ALA A 151 14.18 35.57 -14.26
N GLY A 152 14.32 34.24 -14.07
CA GLY A 152 14.71 33.77 -12.74
C GLY A 152 14.82 32.26 -12.46
N GLY A 153 14.43 31.35 -13.36
CA GLY A 153 14.55 29.91 -13.03
C GLY A 153 14.41 28.97 -14.21
N THR A 154 15.18 27.89 -14.19
CA THR A 154 15.00 26.74 -15.09
C THR A 154 13.83 25.90 -14.58
N CYS A 155 12.67 26.03 -15.21
CA CYS A 155 11.46 25.28 -14.89
C CYS A 155 11.30 24.09 -15.85
N TYR A 156 11.07 22.89 -15.33
CA TYR A 156 10.86 21.66 -16.09
C TYR A 156 9.67 21.79 -17.05
N LEU A 157 8.52 22.28 -16.58
CA LEU A 157 7.35 22.52 -17.45
C LEU A 157 7.63 23.50 -18.60
N CYS A 158 8.56 24.45 -18.44
CA CYS A 158 8.94 25.39 -19.50
C CYS A 158 9.91 24.77 -20.51
N SER A 159 10.57 23.66 -20.15
CA SER A 159 11.43 22.88 -21.06
C SER A 159 10.64 21.92 -21.96
N LEU A 160 9.38 21.66 -21.62
CA LEU A 160 8.51 20.75 -22.36
C LEU A 160 7.96 21.41 -23.64
N PRO A 161 7.63 20.61 -24.67
CA PRO A 161 6.91 21.12 -25.84
C PRO A 161 5.60 21.80 -25.44
N TRP A 162 5.29 22.96 -26.02
CA TRP A 162 4.07 23.73 -25.75
C TRP A 162 2.77 22.91 -25.85
N LEU A 163 2.73 21.90 -26.73
CA LEU A 163 1.60 20.97 -26.82
C LEU A 163 1.40 20.15 -25.54
N THR A 164 2.48 19.67 -24.95
CA THR A 164 2.43 18.87 -23.72
C THR A 164 2.11 19.73 -22.51
N ALA A 165 2.74 20.92 -22.39
CA ALA A 165 2.42 21.88 -21.34
C ALA A 165 0.96 22.37 -21.45
N GLY A 166 0.50 22.70 -22.65
CA GLY A 166 -0.90 23.04 -22.93
C GLY A 166 -1.85 21.91 -22.58
N GLY A 167 -1.50 20.66 -22.91
CA GLY A 167 -2.26 19.47 -22.52
C GLY A 167 -2.43 19.33 -21.01
N VAL A 168 -1.38 19.60 -20.23
CA VAL A 168 -1.45 19.61 -18.75
C VAL A 168 -2.40 20.70 -18.25
N MET A 169 -2.36 21.91 -18.81
CA MET A 169 -3.25 23.00 -18.39
C MET A 169 -4.72 22.71 -18.74
N VAL A 170 -4.97 22.08 -19.90
CA VAL A 170 -6.31 21.61 -20.28
C VAL A 170 -6.78 20.53 -19.31
N LEU A 171 -5.92 19.56 -18.97
CA LEU A 171 -6.26 18.51 -18.02
C LEU A 171 -6.69 19.09 -16.66
N ILE A 172 -5.89 19.98 -16.08
CA ILE A 172 -6.22 20.69 -14.82
C ILE A 172 -7.58 21.38 -14.94
N SER A 173 -7.79 22.12 -16.03
CA SER A 173 -9.05 22.84 -16.24
C SER A 173 -10.26 21.89 -16.33
N THR A 174 -10.11 20.77 -17.03
CA THR A 174 -11.18 19.76 -17.16
C THR A 174 -11.49 19.07 -15.83
N LEU A 175 -10.45 18.73 -15.05
CA LEU A 175 -10.61 18.12 -13.74
C LEU A 175 -11.28 19.10 -12.76
N LEU A 176 -10.84 20.36 -12.74
CA LEU A 176 -11.47 21.40 -11.91
C LEU A 176 -12.95 21.62 -12.29
N CYS A 177 -13.26 21.67 -13.58
CA CYS A 177 -14.64 21.71 -14.07
C CYS A 177 -15.47 20.51 -13.57
N ALA A 178 -14.90 19.30 -13.62
CA ALA A 178 -15.56 18.09 -13.15
C ALA A 178 -15.76 18.10 -11.62
N VAL A 179 -14.78 18.54 -10.84
CA VAL A 179 -14.87 18.68 -9.37
C VAL A 179 -16.00 19.65 -9.03
N LEU A 180 -16.03 20.83 -9.66
CA LEU A 180 -17.04 21.84 -9.38
C LEU A 180 -18.44 21.39 -9.81
N SER A 181 -18.54 20.60 -10.90
CA SER A 181 -19.80 19.99 -11.34
C SER A 181 -20.31 18.93 -10.35
N ALA A 182 -19.42 18.07 -9.86
CA ALA A 182 -19.75 17.06 -8.86
C ALA A 182 -20.18 17.70 -7.53
N LEU A 183 -19.45 18.75 -7.11
CA LEU A 183 -19.72 19.51 -5.90
C LEU A 183 -21.09 20.23 -5.96
N THR A 184 -21.38 20.92 -7.07
CA THR A 184 -22.70 21.56 -7.27
C THR A 184 -23.84 20.55 -7.34
N GLY A 185 -23.61 19.39 -7.98
CA GLY A 185 -24.57 18.27 -7.98
C GLY A 185 -24.88 17.73 -6.58
N MET A 186 -23.87 17.61 -5.72
CA MET A 186 -24.04 17.19 -4.33
C MET A 186 -24.85 18.21 -3.52
N PHE A 187 -24.57 19.51 -3.65
CA PHE A 187 -25.33 20.57 -2.97
C PHE A 187 -26.77 20.73 -3.50
N ALA A 188 -26.98 20.59 -4.80
CA ALA A 188 -28.31 20.62 -5.40
C ALA A 188 -29.15 19.39 -5.03
N GLY A 189 -28.52 18.20 -4.98
CA GLY A 189 -29.14 16.96 -4.50
C GLY A 189 -29.50 17.01 -3.03
N GLY A 190 -28.64 17.59 -2.18
CA GLY A 190 -28.90 17.82 -0.76
C GLY A 190 -30.14 18.67 -0.48
N LYS A 191 -30.48 19.62 -1.36
CA LYS A 191 -31.75 20.39 -1.27
C LYS A 191 -32.99 19.56 -1.62
N ARG A 192 -32.88 18.49 -2.42
CA ARG A 192 -33.98 17.55 -2.71
C ARG A 192 -34.09 16.41 -1.68
N LEU A 193 -33.01 16.09 -0.99
CA LEU A 193 -32.92 15.05 0.04
C LEU A 193 -33.43 15.51 1.43
N SER A 194 -34.19 16.60 1.51
CA SER A 194 -34.79 17.09 2.76
C SER A 194 -36.22 16.55 3.01
N LYS A 195 -36.77 15.70 2.15
CA LYS A 195 -38.16 15.21 2.28
C LYS A 195 -38.33 13.76 2.73
N ASN A 196 -37.26 12.98 2.81
CA ASN A 196 -37.20 11.70 3.55
C ASN A 196 -35.72 11.35 3.70
N PRO A 197 -35.11 11.45 4.89
CA PRO A 197 -33.78 10.90 5.07
C PRO A 197 -33.87 9.39 4.83
N PRO A 198 -33.00 8.77 4.01
CA PRO A 198 -32.79 7.34 4.14
C PRO A 198 -32.36 7.12 5.59
N GLN A 199 -33.11 6.30 6.32
CA GLN A 199 -32.80 5.95 7.69
C GLN A 199 -31.43 5.26 7.68
N CYS A 200 -30.37 6.03 7.89
CA CYS A 200 -29.00 5.56 7.92
C CYS A 200 -28.77 4.88 9.27
N ASN A 201 -29.42 3.74 9.48
CA ASN A 201 -29.11 2.82 10.56
C ASN A 201 -27.95 1.91 10.13
N SER A 202 -26.88 2.48 9.58
CA SER A 202 -25.61 1.76 9.44
C SER A 202 -24.80 2.04 10.70
N ARG A 203 -25.03 1.24 11.73
CA ARG A 203 -24.14 1.21 12.89
C ARG A 203 -22.80 0.70 12.34
N TRP A 204 -21.81 1.60 12.25
CA TRP A 204 -20.47 1.27 11.76
C TRP A 204 -19.96 0.02 12.47
N SER A 205 -19.43 -0.93 11.71
CA SER A 205 -18.82 -2.10 12.33
C SER A 205 -17.56 -1.66 13.07
N GLU A 206 -17.18 -2.38 14.13
CA GLU A 206 -15.90 -2.12 14.82
C GLU A 206 -14.72 -2.26 13.84
N LEU A 207 -14.85 -3.13 12.84
CA LEU A 207 -13.88 -3.35 11.77
C LEU A 207 -13.79 -2.15 10.82
N ASP A 208 -14.92 -1.55 10.43
CA ASP A 208 -14.96 -0.34 9.59
C ASP A 208 -14.23 0.83 10.29
N LEU A 209 -14.49 1.00 11.59
CA LEU A 209 -13.84 2.04 12.38
C LEU A 209 -12.33 1.78 12.48
N LEU A 210 -11.91 0.53 12.68
CA LEU A 210 -10.49 0.15 12.72
C LEU A 210 -9.81 0.44 11.39
N ILE A 211 -10.43 0.05 10.26
CA ILE A 211 -9.90 0.28 8.92
C ILE A 211 -9.77 1.78 8.64
N LEU A 212 -10.79 2.57 8.97
CA LEU A 212 -10.77 4.02 8.81
C LEU A 212 -9.68 4.66 9.68
N LEU A 213 -9.65 4.34 10.98
CA LEU A 213 -8.67 4.90 11.90
C LEU A 213 -7.24 4.48 11.54
N GLY A 214 -7.05 3.24 11.07
CA GLY A 214 -5.76 2.73 10.64
C GLY A 214 -5.24 3.42 9.37
N THR A 215 -6.11 3.62 8.37
CA THR A 215 -5.73 4.34 7.13
C THR A 215 -5.44 5.82 7.39
N VAL A 216 -6.25 6.49 8.21
CA VAL A 216 -6.00 7.88 8.64
C VAL A 216 -4.73 7.98 9.49
N GLY A 217 -4.54 7.04 10.42
CA GLY A 217 -3.35 6.98 11.28
C GLY A 217 -2.06 6.80 10.48
N HIS A 218 -2.05 5.90 9.50
CA HIS A 218 -0.92 5.76 8.56
C HIS A 218 -0.67 7.07 7.80
N THR A 219 -1.70 7.68 7.25
CA THR A 219 -1.59 8.95 6.51
C THR A 219 -0.96 10.06 7.36
N LEU A 220 -1.39 10.21 8.61
CA LEU A 220 -0.83 11.18 9.54
C LEU A 220 0.61 10.86 9.93
N SER A 221 0.96 9.58 10.05
CA SER A 221 2.33 9.15 10.39
C SER A 221 3.36 9.61 9.35
N LEU A 222 2.96 9.73 8.08
CA LEU A 222 3.83 10.21 6.99
C LEU A 222 4.28 11.68 7.13
N GLY A 223 3.72 12.44 8.08
CA GLY A 223 4.16 13.81 8.39
C GLY A 223 5.51 13.89 9.12
N ALA A 224 6.07 12.77 9.59
CA ALA A 224 7.31 12.73 10.35
C ALA A 224 8.34 11.79 9.74
N SER A 225 9.59 12.24 9.59
CA SER A 225 10.64 11.46 8.94
C SER A 225 10.95 10.14 9.66
N SER A 226 10.89 10.10 11.00
CA SER A 226 11.10 8.87 11.78
C SER A 226 10.04 7.80 11.51
N PHE A 227 8.79 8.22 11.28
CA PHE A 227 7.69 7.31 10.95
C PHE A 227 7.76 6.83 9.50
N ILE A 228 8.37 7.60 8.59
CA ILE A 228 8.67 7.13 7.23
C ILE A 228 9.81 6.11 7.26
N GLU A 229 10.86 6.33 8.05
CA GLU A 229 11.97 5.37 8.21
C GLU A 229 11.48 4.03 8.80
N GLU A 230 10.59 4.09 9.78
CA GLU A 230 10.03 2.92 10.49
C GLU A 230 8.59 2.59 10.06
N GLU A 231 8.18 3.00 8.85
CA GLU A 231 6.90 2.64 8.25
C GLU A 231 6.61 1.12 8.24
N PRO A 232 7.58 0.20 8.04
CA PRO A 232 7.34 -1.23 8.23
C PRO A 232 6.67 -1.55 9.57
N GLN A 233 7.04 -0.87 10.65
CA GLN A 233 6.45 -1.09 11.98
C GLN A 233 4.98 -0.68 12.02
N THR A 234 4.61 0.41 11.33
CA THR A 234 3.22 0.85 11.19
C THR A 234 2.38 -0.23 10.52
N TRP A 235 2.84 -0.80 9.40
CA TRP A 235 2.11 -1.85 8.69
C TRP A 235 2.02 -3.15 9.50
N TYR A 236 3.09 -3.54 10.19
CA TYR A 236 3.05 -4.71 11.08
C TYR A 236 2.06 -4.51 12.23
N PHE A 237 2.01 -3.31 12.82
CA PHE A 237 1.04 -2.97 13.85
C PHE A 237 -0.40 -3.03 13.32
N LEU A 238 -0.66 -2.45 12.15
CA LEU A 238 -1.99 -2.45 11.51
C LEU A 238 -2.48 -3.86 11.20
N VAL A 239 -1.64 -4.71 10.58
CA VAL A 239 -2.01 -6.10 10.25
C VAL A 239 -2.21 -6.94 11.50
N ASN A 240 -1.37 -6.80 12.53
CA ASN A 240 -1.58 -7.52 13.79
C ASN A 240 -2.86 -7.10 14.50
N THR A 241 -3.15 -5.79 14.51
CA THR A 241 -4.39 -5.25 15.10
C THR A 241 -5.62 -5.73 14.33
N LEU A 242 -5.54 -5.76 13.00
CA LEU A 242 -6.58 -6.34 12.14
C LEU A 242 -6.82 -7.82 12.48
N CYS A 243 -5.77 -8.63 12.63
CA CYS A 243 -5.92 -10.04 13.00
C CYS A 243 -6.56 -10.23 14.38
N LEU A 244 -6.25 -9.36 15.35
CA LEU A 244 -6.87 -9.38 16.67
C LEU A 244 -8.34 -8.94 16.64
N ALA A 245 -8.68 -7.95 15.82
CA ALA A 245 -10.07 -7.54 15.60
C ALA A 245 -10.88 -8.66 14.94
N LEU A 246 -10.31 -9.35 13.95
CA LEU A 246 -10.92 -10.53 13.33
C LEU A 246 -11.07 -11.68 14.34
N CYS A 247 -10.10 -11.91 15.24
CA CYS A 247 -10.27 -12.85 16.36
C CYS A 247 -11.49 -12.49 17.21
N HIS A 248 -11.62 -11.20 17.59
CA HIS A 248 -12.72 -10.72 18.42
C HIS A 248 -14.06 -10.91 17.71
N GLU A 249 -14.13 -10.57 16.43
CA GLU A 249 -15.34 -10.72 15.61
C GLU A 249 -15.75 -12.19 15.45
N ILE A 250 -14.79 -13.07 15.13
CA ILE A 250 -15.02 -14.53 15.05
C ILE A 250 -15.51 -15.07 16.40
N TYR A 251 -14.88 -14.66 17.50
CA TYR A 251 -15.29 -15.11 18.84
C TYR A 251 -16.71 -14.67 19.18
N ARG A 252 -17.05 -13.40 18.90
CA ARG A 252 -18.41 -12.87 19.11
C ARG A 252 -19.45 -13.63 18.28
N ASN A 253 -19.14 -13.93 17.02
CA ASN A 253 -20.06 -14.65 16.12
C ASN A 253 -20.18 -16.14 16.46
N CYS A 254 -19.15 -16.77 17.04
CA CYS A 254 -19.15 -18.18 17.44
C CYS A 254 -19.80 -18.46 18.80
N PHE A 255 -19.66 -17.55 19.79
CA PHE A 255 -20.03 -17.82 21.19
C PHE A 255 -21.14 -16.92 21.72
N LEU A 256 -21.26 -15.66 21.26
CA LEU A 256 -22.24 -14.69 21.77
C LEU A 256 -23.53 -14.60 20.94
N GLY A 257 -23.60 -15.31 19.81
CA GLY A 257 -24.76 -15.34 18.94
C GLY A 257 -25.96 -16.16 19.46
N ASP A 258 -25.79 -16.98 20.49
CA ASP A 258 -26.84 -17.85 21.05
C ASP A 258 -27.55 -17.27 22.30
N ASP A 259 -26.98 -16.27 22.98
CA ASP A 259 -27.46 -15.82 24.30
C ASP A 259 -28.40 -14.60 24.29
N CYS A 260 -28.84 -14.12 23.12
CA CYS A 260 -29.77 -12.99 23.00
C CYS A 260 -31.12 -13.37 22.37
N ALA A 261 -31.70 -14.49 22.81
CA ALA A 261 -33.13 -14.73 22.69
C ALA A 261 -33.75 -14.76 24.10
N PRO A 262 -34.81 -13.99 24.41
CA PRO A 262 -35.56 -14.20 25.63
C PRO A 262 -36.17 -15.60 25.55
N GLN A 263 -35.70 -16.51 26.40
CA GLN A 263 -36.32 -17.83 26.57
C GLN A 263 -37.74 -17.62 27.09
N SER A 264 -38.74 -17.83 26.24
CA SER A 264 -40.09 -18.13 26.69
C SER A 264 -40.06 -19.49 27.38
N CYS A 265 -40.14 -19.46 28.72
CA CYS A 265 -40.19 -20.64 29.57
C CYS A 265 -41.34 -21.58 29.17
N PRO A 266 -41.12 -22.92 29.16
CA PRO A 266 -42.20 -23.89 29.16
C PRO A 266 -42.31 -24.51 30.54
N HIS A 267 -43.43 -24.34 31.26
CA HIS A 267 -43.88 -25.34 32.24
C HIS A 267 -45.40 -25.31 32.40
N ALA A 268 -45.96 -26.52 32.41
CA ALA A 268 -47.37 -26.88 32.42
C ALA A 268 -47.86 -27.29 33.83
N GLY A 269 -49.19 -27.33 33.99
CA GLY A 269 -49.95 -27.80 35.15
C GLY A 269 -50.76 -26.66 35.78
N GLU A 270 -52.07 -26.71 36.03
CA GLU A 270 -53.03 -27.80 36.17
C GLU A 270 -54.46 -27.27 35.86
N ASP A 271 -55.39 -28.22 35.71
CA ASP A 271 -56.82 -28.11 35.38
C ASP A 271 -57.64 -27.05 36.16
N PHE A 272 -58.72 -26.55 35.54
CA PHE A 272 -60.09 -26.59 36.09
C PHE A 272 -61.17 -26.17 35.08
N ASP A 273 -62.32 -26.83 35.21
CA ASP A 273 -63.52 -26.91 34.36
C ASP A 273 -64.25 -25.60 33.97
N GLY A 274 -65.01 -25.68 32.86
CA GLY A 274 -66.39 -25.15 32.86
C GLY A 274 -66.94 -24.44 31.62
N VAL A 275 -67.84 -25.15 30.93
CA VAL A 275 -69.11 -24.66 30.32
C VAL A 275 -69.11 -24.01 28.92
N ALA A 276 -70.12 -24.46 28.16
CA ALA A 276 -70.45 -24.26 26.75
C ALA A 276 -70.95 -22.86 26.33
N ALA A 277 -70.85 -22.55 25.03
CA ALA A 277 -71.98 -22.15 24.14
C ALA A 277 -71.48 -21.74 22.73
N ALA A 278 -72.35 -21.93 21.74
CA ALA A 278 -72.10 -21.84 20.31
C ALA A 278 -72.40 -20.42 19.72
N PRO A 279 -72.56 -20.22 18.38
CA PRO A 279 -71.76 -19.27 17.59
C PRO A 279 -72.55 -18.03 17.09
N GLN A 280 -71.87 -16.94 16.68
CA GLN A 280 -72.27 -16.02 15.58
C GLN A 280 -71.45 -14.72 15.54
N GLY A 281 -71.25 -14.16 14.33
CA GLY A 281 -71.12 -12.70 14.14
C GLY A 281 -70.14 -12.21 13.06
N LYS A 282 -70.66 -11.94 11.85
CA LYS A 282 -70.04 -11.13 10.75
C LYS A 282 -69.60 -9.74 11.25
N SER A 283 -68.49 -9.15 10.81
CA SER A 283 -68.33 -8.25 9.63
C SER A 283 -66.92 -7.59 9.61
N PRO A 284 -66.48 -6.84 8.57
CA PRO A 284 -65.12 -6.95 8.03
C PRO A 284 -64.19 -5.71 8.17
N GLY A 285 -62.87 -6.00 8.18
CA GLY A 285 -61.75 -5.15 7.71
C GLY A 285 -61.04 -4.24 8.72
N PRO A 286 -59.77 -3.82 8.51
CA PRO A 286 -58.86 -4.15 7.40
C PRO A 286 -57.58 -4.93 7.84
N ASP A 287 -57.03 -5.68 6.88
CA ASP A 287 -55.81 -6.47 7.00
C ASP A 287 -54.59 -5.61 7.34
N VAL A 288 -54.04 -5.85 8.53
CA VAL A 288 -52.65 -5.56 8.89
C VAL A 288 -52.16 -6.83 9.57
N TRP A 289 -50.85 -7.12 9.49
CA TRP A 289 -50.16 -8.27 10.08
C TRP A 289 -49.97 -9.51 9.17
N GLU A 290 -49.45 -9.29 7.97
CA GLU A 290 -48.52 -10.23 7.33
C GLU A 290 -47.22 -9.50 6.93
N LEU A 291 -46.41 -9.14 7.93
CA LEU A 291 -45.03 -8.69 7.70
C LEU A 291 -44.13 -9.06 8.89
N ASP A 292 -44.11 -10.34 9.27
CA ASP A 292 -43.12 -10.81 10.25
C ASP A 292 -42.65 -12.25 10.00
N ARG A 293 -42.39 -12.58 8.73
CA ARG A 293 -41.78 -13.88 8.37
C ARG A 293 -40.57 -13.78 7.44
N ALA A 294 -40.01 -12.58 7.27
CA ALA A 294 -38.85 -12.34 6.41
C ALA A 294 -37.74 -11.57 7.14
N SER A 295 -37.10 -12.18 8.14
CA SER A 295 -35.71 -11.87 8.56
C SER A 295 -35.28 -12.74 9.76
N ARG A 296 -35.21 -14.06 9.57
CA ARG A 296 -34.41 -14.92 10.45
C ARG A 296 -33.40 -15.69 9.60
N HIS A 297 -32.35 -15.00 9.16
CA HIS A 297 -31.16 -15.69 8.70
C HIS A 297 -30.37 -16.14 9.94
N PRO A 298 -30.11 -17.45 10.13
CA PRO A 298 -29.18 -17.90 11.16
C PRO A 298 -27.80 -17.28 10.94
N SER A 299 -27.04 -17.05 12.01
CA SER A 299 -25.68 -16.54 11.92
C SER A 299 -24.85 -17.43 10.96
N PRO A 300 -24.09 -16.87 10.01
CA PRO A 300 -23.37 -17.66 8.99
C PRO A 300 -22.45 -18.73 9.59
N LEU A 301 -21.90 -18.47 10.78
CA LEU A 301 -21.03 -19.39 11.52
C LEU A 301 -21.78 -20.47 12.32
N GLY A 302 -23.06 -20.28 12.61
CA GLY A 302 -23.90 -21.26 13.33
C GLY A 302 -24.10 -22.57 12.56
N ALA A 303 -23.91 -22.56 11.23
CA ALA A 303 -24.06 -23.75 10.38
C ALA A 303 -22.78 -24.60 10.22
N LEU A 304 -21.60 -24.12 10.66
CA LEU A 304 -20.34 -24.85 10.48
C LEU A 304 -20.21 -26.03 11.45
N ARG A 305 -19.61 -27.13 10.97
CA ARG A 305 -19.37 -28.37 11.74
C ARG A 305 -18.34 -28.11 12.85
N GLY A 306 -18.44 -28.82 13.97
CA GLY A 306 -17.52 -28.71 15.12
C GLY A 306 -16.03 -28.53 14.78
N PRO A 307 -15.40 -29.37 13.94
CA PRO A 307 -13.99 -29.21 13.57
C PRO A 307 -13.69 -27.95 12.74
N GLU A 308 -14.61 -27.54 11.85
CA GLU A 308 -14.43 -26.34 11.04
C GLU A 308 -14.49 -25.07 11.91
N ARG A 309 -15.36 -25.05 12.92
CA ARG A 309 -15.43 -23.96 13.91
C ARG A 309 -14.10 -23.76 14.65
N TRP A 310 -13.43 -24.85 15.05
CA TRP A 310 -12.11 -24.76 15.67
C TRP A 310 -11.04 -24.24 14.70
N MET A 311 -11.11 -24.61 13.42
CA MET A 311 -10.19 -24.08 12.41
C MET A 311 -10.40 -22.58 12.16
N VAL A 312 -11.65 -22.12 12.12
CA VAL A 312 -12.00 -20.70 12.02
C VAL A 312 -11.45 -19.93 13.23
N LEU A 313 -11.66 -20.44 14.45
CA LEU A 313 -11.19 -19.80 15.67
C LEU A 313 -9.65 -19.77 15.78
N ALA A 314 -8.97 -20.83 15.33
CA ALA A 314 -7.51 -20.90 15.31
C ALA A 314 -6.88 -20.05 14.20
N SER A 315 -7.63 -19.69 13.16
CA SER A 315 -7.10 -19.08 11.94
C SER A 315 -6.32 -17.78 12.17
N PRO A 316 -6.80 -16.77 12.94
CA PRO A 316 -6.06 -15.52 13.05
C PRO A 316 -4.86 -15.65 14.00
N TRP A 317 -4.89 -16.60 14.96
CA TRP A 317 -3.72 -16.97 15.77
C TRP A 317 -2.60 -17.60 14.93
N LEU A 318 -2.96 -18.46 13.98
CA LEU A 318 -2.02 -19.02 13.01
C LEU A 318 -1.40 -17.91 12.14
N ILE A 319 -2.23 -16.95 11.68
CA ILE A 319 -1.74 -15.81 10.89
C ILE A 319 -0.80 -14.93 11.72
N LEU A 320 -1.14 -14.59 12.96
CA LEU A 320 -0.26 -13.83 13.86
C LEU A 320 1.08 -14.52 14.09
N THR A 321 1.06 -15.85 14.24
CA THR A 321 2.28 -16.66 14.37
C THR A 321 3.11 -16.60 13.09
N CYS A 322 2.48 -16.69 11.92
CA CYS A 322 3.14 -16.53 10.63
C CYS A 322 3.73 -15.13 10.46
N CYS A 323 3.00 -14.06 10.79
CA CYS A 323 3.48 -12.68 10.75
C CYS A 323 4.69 -12.47 11.68
N ARG A 324 4.70 -13.09 12.86
CA ARG A 324 5.84 -13.05 13.77
C ARG A 324 7.07 -13.75 13.19
N LEU A 325 6.89 -14.91 12.56
CA LEU A 325 7.97 -15.62 11.88
C LEU A 325 8.50 -14.80 10.69
N LEU A 326 7.61 -14.25 9.86
CA LEU A 326 7.96 -13.40 8.71
C LEU A 326 8.79 -12.20 9.12
N ARG A 327 8.44 -11.54 10.23
CA ARG A 327 9.22 -10.41 10.77
C ARG A 327 10.62 -10.81 11.25
N SER A 328 10.80 -12.05 11.71
CA SER A 328 12.12 -12.54 12.11
C SER A 328 13.00 -12.97 10.94
N LEU A 329 12.39 -13.30 9.79
CA LEU A 329 13.11 -13.69 8.58
C LEU A 329 13.90 -12.51 7.99
N ASN A 330 13.24 -11.37 7.82
CA ASN A 330 13.87 -10.15 7.32
C ASN A 330 13.64 -9.00 8.30
N GLN A 331 14.70 -8.49 8.92
CA GLN A 331 14.58 -7.29 9.74
C GLN A 331 14.53 -6.04 8.85
N THR A 332 13.49 -5.24 9.04
CA THR A 332 13.27 -3.99 8.32
C THR A 332 13.34 -2.78 9.25
N GLY A 333 13.68 -1.62 8.69
CA GLY A 333 13.89 -0.38 9.43
C GLY A 333 15.37 -0.07 9.64
N VAL A 334 15.71 1.22 9.72
CA VAL A 334 17.10 1.68 9.82
C VAL A 334 17.67 1.40 11.21
N GLN A 335 16.83 1.45 12.26
CA GLN A 335 17.30 1.27 13.64
C GLN A 335 17.83 -0.14 13.91
N TRP A 336 17.29 -1.15 13.23
CA TRP A 336 17.58 -2.55 13.48
C TRP A 336 18.49 -3.19 12.43
N ALA A 337 18.83 -2.47 11.36
CA ALA A 337 19.64 -2.98 10.24
C ALA A 337 21.05 -3.49 10.63
N HIS A 338 21.59 -3.06 11.77
CA HIS A 338 22.91 -3.49 12.23
C HIS A 338 22.91 -4.88 12.90
N ARG A 339 21.74 -5.44 13.20
CA ARG A 339 21.63 -6.75 13.84
C ARG A 339 21.46 -7.85 12.79
N PRO A 340 22.13 -9.00 12.95
CA PRO A 340 21.89 -10.13 12.06
C PRO A 340 20.46 -10.63 12.24
N ASP A 341 19.77 -10.83 11.12
CA ASP A 341 18.47 -11.48 11.05
C ASP A 341 18.60 -12.94 10.58
N LEU A 342 17.49 -13.68 10.56
CA LEU A 342 17.51 -15.07 10.11
C LEU A 342 17.89 -15.17 8.62
N GLY A 343 17.54 -14.18 7.80
CA GLY A 343 17.94 -14.09 6.39
C GLY A 343 19.45 -14.00 6.21
N HIS A 344 20.13 -13.13 6.97
CA HIS A 344 21.58 -13.00 7.00
C HIS A 344 22.25 -14.29 7.49
N TRP A 345 21.67 -14.92 8.51
CA TRP A 345 22.17 -16.20 9.01
C TRP A 345 22.03 -17.32 7.97
N LEU A 346 20.88 -17.43 7.30
CA LEU A 346 20.60 -18.41 6.24
C LEU A 346 21.48 -18.20 5.00
N THR A 347 21.90 -16.97 4.72
CA THR A 347 22.74 -16.65 3.55
C THR A 347 24.23 -16.82 3.80
N SER A 348 24.64 -17.09 5.04
CA SER A 348 26.03 -17.40 5.37
C SER A 348 26.51 -18.71 4.71
N SER A 349 27.82 -18.82 4.47
CA SER A 349 28.42 -20.01 3.84
C SER A 349 28.19 -21.29 4.64
N ASP A 350 28.06 -21.16 5.95
CA ASP A 350 28.07 -22.29 6.89
C ASP A 350 26.69 -22.97 6.94
N HIS A 351 25.62 -22.22 6.67
CA HIS A 351 24.23 -22.68 6.73
C HIS A 351 23.60 -22.96 5.35
N LYS A 352 24.42 -23.14 4.30
CA LYS A 352 23.94 -23.45 2.93
C LYS A 352 23.06 -24.69 2.85
N ALA A 353 23.34 -25.73 3.64
CA ALA A 353 22.53 -26.94 3.66
C ALA A 353 21.11 -26.66 4.17
N GLU A 354 21.01 -25.85 5.22
CA GLU A 354 19.73 -25.46 5.83
C GLU A 354 18.91 -24.60 4.89
N LEU A 355 19.54 -23.62 4.23
CA LEU A 355 18.90 -22.82 3.18
C LEU A 355 18.38 -23.70 2.03
N SER A 356 19.11 -24.75 1.67
CA SER A 356 18.73 -25.68 0.59
C SER A 356 17.51 -26.52 0.96
N VAL A 357 17.46 -27.04 2.20
CA VAL A 357 16.29 -27.76 2.71
C VAL A 357 15.09 -26.82 2.82
N LEU A 358 15.28 -25.64 3.38
CA LEU A 358 14.22 -24.65 3.55
C LEU A 358 13.65 -24.18 2.20
N ALA A 359 14.51 -23.94 1.21
CA ALA A 359 14.10 -23.59 -0.14
C ALA A 359 13.30 -24.73 -0.80
N ALA A 360 13.76 -25.99 -0.69
CA ALA A 360 13.04 -27.15 -1.23
C ALA A 360 11.65 -27.31 -0.59
N VAL A 361 11.56 -27.24 0.74
CA VAL A 361 10.28 -27.28 1.48
C VAL A 361 9.36 -26.14 1.02
N SER A 362 9.89 -24.92 0.88
CA SER A 362 9.12 -23.76 0.43
C SER A 362 8.57 -23.94 -0.99
N LEU A 363 9.38 -24.45 -1.93
CA LEU A 363 8.93 -24.72 -3.31
C LEU A 363 7.86 -25.82 -3.37
N ILE A 364 8.00 -26.88 -2.56
CA ILE A 364 6.97 -27.92 -2.44
C ILE A 364 5.67 -27.35 -1.87
N MET A 365 5.76 -26.52 -0.83
CA MET A 365 4.60 -25.85 -0.24
C MET A 365 3.90 -24.93 -1.26
N ILE A 366 4.66 -24.15 -2.04
CA ILE A 366 4.12 -23.32 -3.13
C ILE A 366 3.36 -24.20 -4.14
N PHE A 367 3.94 -25.32 -4.57
CA PHE A 367 3.27 -26.25 -5.48
C PHE A 367 1.94 -26.76 -4.89
N VAL A 368 1.94 -27.21 -3.64
CA VAL A 368 0.75 -27.77 -2.97
C VAL A 368 -0.39 -26.76 -2.86
N LEU A 369 -0.06 -25.50 -2.57
CA LEU A 369 -1.04 -24.42 -2.40
C LEU A 369 -1.63 -23.98 -3.75
N VAL A 370 -0.79 -23.83 -4.78
CA VAL A 370 -1.19 -23.26 -6.06
C VAL A 370 -1.89 -24.28 -6.97
N GLN A 371 -1.46 -25.55 -6.96
CA GLN A 371 -1.90 -26.55 -7.95
C GLN A 371 -3.40 -26.83 -7.96
N LYS A 372 -4.12 -26.62 -6.85
CA LYS A 372 -5.49 -27.14 -6.64
C LYS A 372 -6.50 -26.66 -7.69
N ARG A 373 -6.35 -25.44 -8.20
CA ARG A 373 -7.26 -24.82 -9.18
C ARG A 373 -6.66 -24.69 -10.58
N CYS A 374 -5.45 -25.22 -10.81
CA CYS A 374 -4.79 -25.19 -12.12
C CYS A 374 -5.30 -26.31 -13.05
N SER A 375 -5.27 -26.07 -14.37
CA SER A 375 -5.42 -27.14 -15.36
C SER A 375 -4.27 -28.17 -15.27
N LEU A 376 -4.47 -29.37 -15.82
CA LEU A 376 -3.44 -30.42 -15.79
C LEU A 376 -2.13 -29.96 -16.44
N ALA A 377 -2.22 -29.26 -17.57
CA ALA A 377 -1.05 -28.71 -18.26
C ALA A 377 -0.30 -27.71 -17.36
N SER A 378 -1.03 -26.79 -16.74
CA SER A 378 -0.46 -25.79 -15.81
C SER A 378 0.13 -26.43 -14.56
N LYS A 379 -0.45 -27.52 -14.04
CA LYS A 379 0.13 -28.29 -12.91
C LYS A 379 1.50 -28.87 -13.28
N VAL A 380 1.60 -29.50 -14.45
CA VAL A 380 2.86 -30.09 -14.94
C VAL A 380 3.88 -28.99 -15.20
N ALA A 381 3.48 -27.90 -15.86
CA ALA A 381 4.34 -26.74 -16.09
C ALA A 381 4.83 -26.11 -14.77
N MET A 382 3.97 -26.01 -13.76
CA MET A 382 4.32 -25.49 -12.44
C MET A 382 5.35 -26.38 -11.74
N ALA A 383 5.17 -27.71 -11.79
CA ALA A 383 6.11 -28.65 -11.19
C ALA A 383 7.50 -28.55 -11.84
N PHE A 384 7.57 -28.53 -13.17
CA PHE A 384 8.83 -28.37 -13.90
C PHE A 384 9.44 -26.97 -13.70
N GLY A 385 8.63 -25.92 -13.64
CA GLY A 385 9.07 -24.56 -13.35
C GLY A 385 9.72 -24.44 -11.97
N LEU A 386 9.07 -24.97 -10.92
CA LEU A 386 9.61 -24.96 -9.56
C LEU A 386 10.88 -25.82 -9.42
N LEU A 387 10.93 -26.97 -10.09
CA LEU A 387 12.14 -27.77 -10.20
C LEU A 387 13.26 -27.00 -10.90
N GLY A 388 12.93 -26.31 -12.00
CA GLY A 388 13.86 -25.45 -12.73
C GLY A 388 14.41 -24.32 -11.87
N ILE A 389 13.59 -23.71 -11.00
CA ILE A 389 14.04 -22.70 -10.02
C ILE A 389 15.07 -23.29 -9.05
N TYR A 390 14.82 -24.49 -8.52
CA TYR A 390 15.79 -25.14 -7.64
C TYR A 390 17.12 -25.40 -8.37
N CYS A 391 17.05 -25.95 -9.60
CA CYS A 391 18.22 -26.18 -10.44
C CYS A 391 18.99 -24.89 -10.77
N TYR A 392 18.28 -23.81 -11.08
CA TYR A 392 18.86 -22.47 -11.31
C TYR A 392 19.64 -21.98 -10.09
N ARG A 393 19.08 -22.12 -8.89
CA ARG A 393 19.72 -21.68 -7.64
C ARG A 393 20.92 -22.56 -7.26
N VAL A 394 20.91 -23.84 -7.64
CA VAL A 394 22.09 -24.71 -7.54
C VAL A 394 23.16 -24.30 -8.56
N ALA A 395 22.78 -23.98 -9.81
CA ALA A 395 23.73 -23.59 -10.86
C ALA A 395 24.53 -22.34 -10.51
N ILE A 396 23.90 -21.36 -9.85
CA ILE A 396 24.56 -20.14 -9.32
C ILE A 396 25.43 -20.44 -8.08
N GLY A 397 25.25 -21.58 -7.41
CA GLY A 397 25.99 -21.94 -6.20
C GLY A 397 25.39 -21.41 -4.89
N ASN A 398 24.14 -20.95 -4.93
CA ASN A 398 23.40 -20.51 -3.74
C ASN A 398 22.88 -21.70 -2.93
N LEU A 399 22.44 -22.76 -3.60
CA LEU A 399 21.93 -24.00 -2.98
C LEU A 399 22.83 -25.18 -3.27
N LEU A 400 22.79 -26.19 -2.40
CA LEU A 400 23.52 -27.45 -2.54
C LEU A 400 22.63 -28.52 -3.16
N PHE A 401 23.22 -29.40 -3.97
CA PHE A 401 22.53 -30.57 -4.47
C PHE A 401 22.51 -31.66 -3.38
N PRO A 402 21.38 -32.36 -3.14
CA PRO A 402 21.31 -33.37 -2.07
C PRO A 402 22.26 -34.57 -2.30
N TRP A 403 22.66 -34.80 -3.55
CA TRP A 403 23.41 -35.99 -3.97
C TRP A 403 24.84 -35.72 -4.45
N GLN A 404 25.31 -34.47 -4.45
CA GLN A 404 26.64 -34.14 -4.99
C GLN A 404 27.28 -32.98 -4.23
N GLN A 405 28.19 -33.32 -3.32
CA GLN A 405 29.12 -32.37 -2.71
C GLN A 405 30.35 -32.25 -3.63
N ASN A 406 30.58 -31.02 -4.12
CA ASN A 406 31.92 -30.49 -4.43
C ASN A 406 32.55 -30.51 -5.84
N ASN A 407 31.85 -30.72 -6.98
CA ASN A 407 32.56 -30.60 -8.28
C ASN A 407 31.71 -30.28 -9.53
N LYS A 408 30.98 -29.16 -9.54
CA LYS A 408 30.50 -28.56 -10.80
C LYS A 408 30.93 -27.09 -10.87
N ASP A 409 31.45 -26.68 -12.02
CA ASP A 409 31.77 -25.29 -12.31
C ASP A 409 30.51 -24.44 -12.12
N ILE A 410 30.64 -23.35 -11.36
CA ILE A 410 29.55 -22.39 -11.13
C ILE A 410 29.18 -21.78 -12.48
N SER A 411 27.97 -22.10 -12.96
CA SER A 411 27.42 -21.52 -14.18
C SER A 411 26.73 -20.20 -13.86
N LYS A 412 26.62 -19.32 -14.86
CA LYS A 412 25.81 -18.09 -14.74
C LYS A 412 24.31 -18.37 -14.55
N GLY A 413 23.85 -19.63 -14.70
CA GLY A 413 22.46 -20.04 -14.48
C GLY A 413 21.46 -19.52 -15.53
N ILE A 414 21.96 -18.98 -16.65
CA ILE A 414 21.16 -18.25 -17.64
C ILE A 414 20.21 -19.19 -18.39
N THR A 415 20.70 -20.37 -18.77
CA THR A 415 19.91 -21.40 -19.45
C THR A 415 18.77 -21.92 -18.58
N GLU A 416 19.04 -22.14 -17.30
CA GLU A 416 18.09 -22.63 -16.31
C GLU A 416 17.01 -21.58 -16.04
N ALA A 417 17.38 -20.30 -15.89
CA ALA A 417 16.42 -19.20 -15.75
C ALA A 417 15.53 -19.06 -17.00
N ARG A 418 16.11 -19.13 -18.20
CA ARG A 418 15.35 -19.11 -19.48
C ARG A 418 14.37 -20.26 -19.59
N PHE A 419 14.77 -21.45 -19.14
CA PHE A 419 13.89 -22.61 -19.10
C PHE A 419 12.68 -22.38 -18.18
N VAL A 420 12.87 -21.75 -17.01
CA VAL A 420 11.76 -21.38 -16.13
C VAL A 420 10.83 -20.34 -16.79
N TYR A 421 11.38 -19.34 -17.48
CA TYR A 421 10.57 -18.34 -18.19
C TYR A 421 9.63 -18.94 -19.24
N VAL A 422 10.02 -20.03 -19.91
CA VAL A 422 9.13 -20.74 -20.85
C VAL A 422 7.87 -21.25 -20.13
N PHE A 423 8.01 -21.81 -18.93
CA PHE A 423 6.85 -22.25 -18.16
C PHE A 423 6.03 -21.09 -17.60
N VAL A 424 6.67 -20.01 -17.15
CA VAL A 424 5.97 -18.79 -16.73
C VAL A 424 5.09 -18.26 -17.86
N LEU A 425 5.67 -18.05 -19.04
CA LEU A 425 4.95 -17.57 -20.22
C LEU A 425 3.87 -18.56 -20.68
N GLY A 426 4.15 -19.87 -20.60
CA GLY A 426 3.18 -20.91 -20.92
C GLY A 426 1.93 -20.85 -20.04
N ILE A 427 2.10 -20.73 -18.71
CA ILE A 427 1.00 -20.65 -17.74
C ILE A 427 0.22 -19.34 -17.89
N LEU A 428 0.92 -18.21 -18.11
CA LEU A 428 0.27 -16.93 -18.38
C LEU A 428 -0.55 -17.01 -19.67
N PHE A 429 -0.03 -17.62 -20.72
CA PHE A 429 -0.73 -17.80 -21.99
C PHE A 429 -1.98 -18.67 -21.84
N THR A 430 -1.92 -19.79 -21.10
CA THR A 430 -3.12 -20.61 -20.86
C THR A 430 -4.19 -19.84 -20.09
N GLY A 431 -3.78 -19.05 -19.09
CA GLY A 431 -4.69 -18.20 -18.32
C GLY A 431 -5.36 -17.12 -19.15
N THR A 432 -4.58 -16.37 -19.94
CA THR A 432 -5.11 -15.35 -20.86
C THR A 432 -6.01 -15.96 -21.93
N LYS A 433 -5.66 -17.14 -22.45
CA LYS A 433 -6.52 -17.89 -23.39
C LYS A 433 -7.85 -18.28 -22.75
N GLY A 434 -7.83 -18.77 -21.49
CA GLY A 434 -9.04 -19.08 -20.74
C GLY A 434 -9.93 -17.84 -20.58
N LEU A 435 -9.32 -16.71 -20.22
CA LEU A 435 -10.01 -15.45 -20.06
C LEU A 435 -10.64 -14.95 -21.37
N LEU A 436 -9.90 -14.98 -22.48
CA LEU A 436 -10.40 -14.60 -23.81
C LEU A 436 -11.54 -15.52 -24.27
N LYS A 437 -11.44 -16.84 -24.00
CA LYS A 437 -12.51 -17.79 -24.32
C LYS A 437 -13.79 -17.47 -23.54
N SER A 438 -13.66 -17.11 -22.26
CA SER A 438 -14.81 -16.71 -21.42
C SER A 438 -15.50 -15.43 -21.91
N GLN A 439 -14.81 -14.57 -22.65
CA GLN A 439 -15.42 -13.38 -23.25
C GLN A 439 -16.27 -13.68 -24.49
N ILE A 440 -15.97 -14.77 -25.20
CA ILE A 440 -16.65 -15.16 -26.44
C ILE A 440 -17.86 -16.06 -26.15
N THR A 441 -17.79 -16.84 -25.08
CA THR A 441 -18.82 -17.82 -24.71
C THR A 441 -19.54 -17.33 -23.46
N ALA A 442 -20.79 -16.90 -23.60
CA ALA A 442 -21.54 -16.15 -22.59
C ALA A 442 -21.82 -16.90 -21.26
N ASP A 443 -21.47 -18.18 -21.14
CA ASP A 443 -21.99 -19.06 -20.07
C ASP A 443 -20.90 -19.79 -19.25
N ASP A 444 -19.66 -19.28 -19.20
CA ASP A 444 -18.53 -20.04 -18.62
C ASP A 444 -17.76 -19.30 -17.50
N PHE A 445 -18.48 -18.95 -16.42
CA PHE A 445 -17.92 -18.41 -15.17
C PHE A 445 -16.78 -19.27 -14.59
N THR A 446 -16.87 -20.59 -14.77
CA THR A 446 -15.83 -21.54 -14.33
C THR A 446 -14.54 -21.37 -15.11
N VAL A 447 -14.60 -21.15 -16.42
CA VAL A 447 -13.42 -20.90 -17.25
C VAL A 447 -12.78 -19.55 -16.93
N LYS A 448 -13.58 -18.52 -16.62
CA LYS A 448 -13.06 -17.21 -16.16
C LYS A 448 -12.25 -17.33 -14.86
N THR A 449 -12.83 -17.97 -13.85
CA THR A 449 -12.16 -18.14 -12.53
C THR A 449 -10.91 -19.02 -12.61
N VAL A 450 -10.94 -20.08 -13.42
CA VAL A 450 -9.75 -20.91 -13.69
C VAL A 450 -8.68 -20.11 -14.44
N GLY A 451 -9.06 -19.34 -15.46
CA GLY A 451 -8.12 -18.50 -16.22
C GLY A 451 -7.41 -17.46 -15.35
N LEU A 452 -8.15 -16.78 -14.46
CA LEU A 452 -7.58 -15.86 -13.47
C LEU A 452 -6.63 -16.56 -12.49
N TRP A 453 -6.99 -17.77 -12.04
CA TRP A 453 -6.10 -18.57 -11.20
C TRP A 453 -4.82 -18.98 -11.92
N GLU A 454 -4.87 -19.28 -13.21
CA GLU A 454 -3.67 -19.58 -14.01
C GLU A 454 -2.76 -18.35 -14.14
N ILE A 455 -3.31 -17.16 -14.41
CA ILE A 455 -2.53 -15.91 -14.44
C ILE A 455 -1.83 -15.70 -13.09
N TYR A 456 -2.59 -15.80 -12.00
CA TYR A 456 -2.04 -15.69 -10.65
C TYR A 456 -0.94 -16.73 -10.38
N SER A 457 -1.13 -17.98 -10.81
CA SER A 457 -0.15 -19.06 -10.68
C SER A 457 1.15 -18.74 -11.45
N GLY A 458 1.05 -18.17 -12.65
CA GLY A 458 2.19 -17.71 -13.44
C GLY A 458 2.96 -16.58 -12.76
N LEU A 459 2.25 -15.62 -12.14
CA LEU A 459 2.87 -14.56 -11.34
C LEU A 459 3.59 -15.10 -10.10
N VAL A 460 3.01 -16.11 -9.41
CA VAL A 460 3.67 -16.77 -8.27
C VAL A 460 4.95 -17.49 -8.71
N LEU A 461 4.94 -18.16 -9.86
CA LEU A 461 6.14 -18.81 -10.39
C LEU A 461 7.23 -17.79 -10.76
N LEU A 462 6.83 -16.66 -11.37
CA LEU A 462 7.74 -15.55 -11.65
C LEU A 462 8.33 -14.96 -10.36
N ALA A 463 7.51 -14.78 -9.33
CA ALA A 463 7.96 -14.31 -8.02
C ALA A 463 8.98 -15.27 -7.39
N ALA A 464 8.71 -16.58 -7.43
CA ALA A 464 9.64 -17.59 -6.91
C ALA A 464 10.99 -17.62 -7.66
N LEU A 465 10.99 -17.32 -8.96
CA LEU A 465 12.23 -17.22 -9.75
C LEU A 465 13.05 -15.97 -9.37
N LEU A 466 12.39 -14.84 -9.12
CA LEU A 466 13.04 -13.55 -8.93
C LEU A 466 13.50 -13.33 -7.47
N LEU A 467 12.67 -13.71 -6.49
CA LEU A 467 12.99 -13.53 -5.08
C LEU A 467 14.21 -14.36 -4.67
N ARG A 468 15.08 -13.75 -3.84
CA ARG A 468 16.25 -14.41 -3.25
C ARG A 468 15.85 -15.71 -2.52
N PRO A 469 16.75 -16.70 -2.42
CA PRO A 469 16.40 -18.01 -1.85
C PRO A 469 15.89 -17.94 -0.41
N HIS A 470 16.38 -17.01 0.41
CA HIS A 470 15.89 -16.79 1.79
C HIS A 470 14.48 -16.17 1.84
N ASN A 471 13.99 -15.60 0.73
CA ASN A 471 12.64 -15.03 0.60
C ASN A 471 11.61 -16.03 0.03
N LEU A 472 12.00 -17.24 -0.38
CA LEU A 472 11.06 -18.29 -0.77
C LEU A 472 10.09 -18.70 0.36
N PRO A 473 10.52 -18.80 1.64
CA PRO A 473 9.59 -19.01 2.76
C PRO A 473 8.61 -17.86 2.94
N VAL A 474 9.02 -16.62 2.67
CA VAL A 474 8.15 -15.43 2.75
C VAL A 474 7.02 -15.55 1.74
N LEU A 475 7.33 -15.94 0.50
CA LEU A 475 6.33 -16.23 -0.53
C LEU A 475 5.42 -17.41 -0.13
N ALA A 476 5.98 -18.51 0.35
CA ALA A 476 5.18 -19.66 0.78
C ALA A 476 4.19 -19.29 1.90
N LEU A 477 4.64 -18.56 2.92
CA LEU A 477 3.79 -18.08 4.02
C LEU A 477 2.74 -17.04 3.55
N SER A 478 3.05 -16.22 2.54
CA SER A 478 2.04 -15.32 1.95
C SER A 478 0.88 -16.10 1.34
N LEU A 479 1.18 -17.17 0.61
CA LEU A 479 0.16 -18.05 0.01
C LEU A 479 -0.64 -18.82 1.08
N VAL A 480 0.02 -19.24 2.16
CA VAL A 480 -0.66 -19.86 3.33
C VAL A 480 -1.65 -18.88 3.95
N ILE A 481 -1.22 -17.63 4.23
CA ILE A 481 -2.09 -16.61 4.82
C ILE A 481 -3.26 -16.27 3.88
N GLN A 482 -3.04 -16.12 2.57
CA GLN A 482 -4.11 -15.91 1.60
C GLN A 482 -5.13 -17.07 1.60
N THR A 483 -4.66 -18.31 1.69
CA THR A 483 -5.52 -19.50 1.73
C THR A 483 -6.34 -19.56 3.03
N ILE A 484 -5.70 -19.30 4.17
CA ILE A 484 -6.36 -19.29 5.48
C ILE A 484 -7.42 -18.18 5.54
N MET A 485 -7.07 -16.96 5.12
CA MET A 485 -8.00 -15.83 5.10
C MET A 485 -9.21 -16.10 4.20
N THR A 486 -8.97 -16.65 3.01
CA THR A 486 -10.05 -16.99 2.07
C THR A 486 -11.01 -18.04 2.63
N GLN A 487 -10.49 -19.13 3.19
CA GLN A 487 -11.31 -20.27 3.61
C GLN A 487 -12.00 -20.05 4.96
N PHE A 488 -11.30 -19.40 5.90
CA PHE A 488 -11.72 -19.37 7.29
C PHE A 488 -12.17 -17.98 7.77
N VAL A 489 -11.88 -16.90 7.03
CA VAL A 489 -12.26 -15.53 7.44
C VAL A 489 -13.24 -14.92 6.45
N TRP A 490 -12.84 -14.66 5.20
CA TRP A 490 -13.66 -13.90 4.25
C TRP A 490 -14.93 -14.64 3.82
N ARG A 491 -14.84 -15.94 3.48
CA ARG A 491 -16.03 -16.73 3.09
C ARG A 491 -17.02 -16.94 4.25
N PRO A 492 -16.60 -17.32 5.47
CA PRO A 492 -17.54 -17.55 6.56
C PRO A 492 -18.20 -16.27 7.09
N LEU A 493 -17.45 -15.16 7.16
CA LEU A 493 -17.95 -13.89 7.73
C LEU A 493 -18.75 -13.04 6.73
N ARG A 494 -18.65 -13.33 5.42
CA ARG A 494 -19.34 -12.58 4.34
C ARG A 494 -19.11 -11.06 4.41
N HIS A 495 -17.84 -10.68 4.54
CA HIS A 495 -17.41 -9.28 4.49
C HIS A 495 -17.78 -8.61 3.17
N ASP A 496 -18.03 -7.30 3.21
CA ASP A 496 -18.30 -6.52 2.01
C ASP A 496 -17.04 -6.40 1.12
N ALA A 497 -17.25 -6.17 -0.18
CA ALA A 497 -16.17 -6.03 -1.16
C ALA A 497 -15.18 -4.92 -0.77
N ALA A 498 -15.65 -3.84 -0.13
CA ALA A 498 -14.80 -2.76 0.37
C ALA A 498 -13.89 -3.24 1.51
N GLU A 499 -14.43 -3.90 2.54
CA GLU A 499 -13.65 -4.44 3.67
C GLU A 499 -12.59 -5.43 3.18
N VAL A 500 -12.98 -6.37 2.31
CA VAL A 500 -12.07 -7.34 1.70
C VAL A 500 -10.97 -6.66 0.91
N THR A 501 -11.29 -5.61 0.15
CA THR A 501 -10.32 -4.84 -0.63
C THR A 501 -9.28 -4.18 0.26
N VAL A 502 -9.71 -3.54 1.35
CA VAL A 502 -8.79 -2.86 2.27
C VAL A 502 -7.89 -3.86 3.00
N MET A 503 -8.45 -4.99 3.45
CA MET A 503 -7.66 -6.08 4.05
C MET A 503 -6.58 -6.57 3.07
N HIS A 504 -6.93 -6.84 1.81
CA HIS A 504 -5.96 -7.27 0.79
C HIS A 504 -4.88 -6.21 0.54
N TYR A 505 -5.23 -4.92 0.53
CA TYR A 505 -4.28 -3.83 0.40
C TYR A 505 -3.30 -3.78 1.59
N TRP A 506 -3.79 -3.84 2.83
CA TRP A 506 -2.95 -3.82 4.03
C TRP A 506 -1.98 -5.00 4.09
N PHE A 507 -2.45 -6.21 3.78
CA PHE A 507 -1.56 -7.36 3.67
C PHE A 507 -0.56 -7.19 2.52
N GLY A 508 -0.98 -6.69 1.36
CA GLY A 508 -0.07 -6.39 0.25
C GLY A 508 1.08 -5.48 0.66
N GLN A 509 0.79 -4.41 1.41
CA GLN A 509 1.80 -3.50 1.96
C GLN A 509 2.67 -4.16 3.03
N ALA A 510 2.09 -4.94 3.95
CA ALA A 510 2.89 -5.68 4.93
C ALA A 510 3.85 -6.68 4.27
N PHE A 511 3.40 -7.36 3.20
CA PHE A 511 4.24 -8.30 2.44
C PHE A 511 5.31 -7.63 1.59
N PHE A 512 5.13 -6.36 1.20
CA PHE A 512 6.22 -5.57 0.65
C PHE A 512 7.38 -5.49 1.65
N TYR A 513 7.10 -5.16 2.92
CA TYR A 513 8.12 -5.07 3.96
C TYR A 513 8.59 -6.43 4.48
N PHE A 514 7.74 -7.47 4.55
CA PHE A 514 8.20 -8.81 4.97
C PHE A 514 9.26 -9.42 4.04
N GLN A 515 9.40 -8.93 2.80
CA GLN A 515 10.46 -9.33 1.87
C GLN A 515 11.83 -8.69 2.17
N GLY A 516 11.91 -7.79 3.16
CA GLY A 516 13.12 -7.03 3.48
C GLY A 516 13.24 -5.69 2.75
N ASN A 517 12.21 -5.29 1.98
CA ASN A 517 12.20 -3.97 1.36
C ASN A 517 12.05 -2.87 2.43
N SER A 518 12.53 -1.68 2.10
CA SER A 518 12.36 -0.46 2.91
C SER A 518 12.05 0.74 2.02
N ASN A 519 11.87 1.91 2.63
CA ASN A 519 11.71 3.18 1.92
C ASN A 519 13.04 3.78 1.41
N ASN A 520 14.16 3.05 1.54
CA ASN A 520 15.47 3.46 1.04
C ASN A 520 15.79 2.78 -0.29
N ILE A 521 16.20 3.56 -1.30
CA ILE A 521 16.56 3.07 -2.63
C ILE A 521 17.68 2.01 -2.62
N ALA A 522 18.53 2.01 -1.59
CA ALA A 522 19.57 1.00 -1.41
C ALA A 522 19.03 -0.41 -1.20
N THR A 523 17.76 -0.56 -0.82
CA THR A 523 17.11 -1.87 -0.61
C THR A 523 16.49 -2.45 -1.87
N VAL A 524 16.45 -1.72 -2.99
CA VAL A 524 15.96 -2.27 -4.27
C VAL A 524 16.95 -3.32 -4.79
N ASP A 525 16.46 -4.55 -4.97
CA ASP A 525 17.28 -5.63 -5.52
C ASP A 525 17.37 -5.55 -7.05
N ILE A 526 18.33 -4.76 -7.54
CA ILE A 526 18.58 -4.61 -8.97
C ILE A 526 18.99 -5.96 -9.60
N SER A 527 19.59 -6.88 -8.83
CA SER A 527 20.04 -8.18 -9.35
C SER A 527 18.90 -9.04 -9.88
N ALA A 528 17.68 -8.86 -9.36
CA ALA A 528 16.48 -9.53 -9.86
C ALA A 528 16.17 -9.16 -11.33
N GLY A 529 16.54 -7.95 -11.77
CA GLY A 529 16.35 -7.48 -13.14
C GLY A 529 17.22 -8.21 -14.17
N PHE A 530 18.28 -8.88 -13.73
CA PHE A 530 19.26 -9.54 -14.59
C PHE A 530 19.09 -11.07 -14.67
N VAL A 531 18.08 -11.62 -14.01
CA VAL A 531 17.82 -13.06 -14.01
C VAL A 531 17.55 -13.53 -15.44
N GLY A 532 18.41 -14.40 -15.98
CA GLY A 532 18.29 -14.97 -17.33
C GLY A 532 18.75 -14.06 -18.49
N LEU A 533 19.35 -12.89 -18.20
CA LEU A 533 19.91 -11.99 -19.21
C LEU A 533 21.43 -12.15 -19.33
N ASP A 534 21.93 -12.24 -20.57
CA ASP A 534 23.38 -12.26 -20.85
C ASP A 534 23.99 -10.85 -20.85
N ALA A 535 23.19 -9.84 -21.21
CA ALA A 535 23.57 -8.44 -21.32
C ALA A 535 22.44 -7.56 -20.78
N TYR A 536 22.78 -6.33 -20.38
CA TYR A 536 21.79 -5.37 -19.93
C TYR A 536 20.83 -5.01 -21.08
N VAL A 537 19.54 -5.21 -20.83
CA VAL A 537 18.46 -4.71 -21.67
C VAL A 537 17.52 -3.94 -20.76
N GLU A 538 17.32 -2.66 -21.05
CA GLU A 538 16.65 -1.71 -20.16
C GLU A 538 15.22 -2.14 -19.80
N ILE A 539 14.38 -2.43 -20.81
CA ILE A 539 12.96 -2.72 -20.60
C ILE A 539 12.74 -3.99 -19.75
N PRO A 540 13.31 -5.17 -20.08
CA PRO A 540 13.15 -6.36 -19.26
C PRO A 540 13.73 -6.17 -17.85
N ALA A 541 14.90 -5.53 -17.72
CA ALA A 541 15.50 -5.28 -16.41
C ALA A 541 14.59 -4.42 -15.53
N MET A 542 14.01 -3.33 -16.08
CA MET A 542 13.06 -2.48 -15.37
C MET A 542 11.82 -3.27 -14.93
N LEU A 543 11.21 -4.04 -15.84
CA LEU A 543 9.99 -4.80 -15.53
C LEU A 543 10.24 -5.87 -14.46
N LEU A 544 11.33 -6.63 -14.57
CA LEU A 544 11.69 -7.68 -13.62
C LEU A 544 12.05 -7.11 -12.25
N THR A 545 12.84 -6.02 -12.18
CA THR A 545 13.15 -5.34 -10.91
C THR A 545 11.89 -4.74 -10.27
N THR A 546 11.02 -4.12 -11.07
CA THR A 546 9.74 -3.57 -10.58
C THR A 546 8.86 -4.67 -10.02
N PHE A 547 8.69 -5.76 -10.76
CA PHE A 547 7.88 -6.90 -10.30
C PHE A 547 8.48 -7.55 -9.05
N ALA A 548 9.80 -7.75 -8.99
CA ALA A 548 10.47 -8.32 -7.81
C ALA A 548 10.27 -7.42 -6.56
N THR A 549 10.37 -6.10 -6.73
CA THR A 549 10.22 -5.14 -5.63
C THR A 549 8.77 -5.09 -5.11
N TYR A 550 7.79 -5.10 -6.01
CA TYR A 550 6.37 -4.99 -5.68
C TYR A 550 5.62 -6.32 -5.73
N THR A 551 6.33 -7.45 -5.59
CA THR A 551 5.73 -8.80 -5.63
C THR A 551 4.60 -8.94 -4.61
N GLY A 552 4.75 -8.36 -3.41
CA GLY A 552 3.72 -8.41 -2.36
C GLY A 552 2.40 -7.76 -2.82
N PRO A 553 2.37 -6.45 -3.07
CA PRO A 553 1.17 -5.75 -3.53
C PRO A 553 0.55 -6.37 -4.79
N VAL A 554 1.36 -6.77 -5.78
CA VAL A 554 0.87 -7.35 -7.04
C VAL A 554 0.19 -8.70 -6.83
N LEU A 555 0.79 -9.60 -6.04
CA LEU A 555 0.19 -10.91 -5.78
C LEU A 555 -1.10 -10.79 -4.95
N TRP A 556 -1.13 -9.90 -3.96
CA TRP A 556 -2.33 -9.66 -3.14
C TRP A 556 -3.46 -9.00 -3.95
N ALA A 557 -3.16 -8.05 -4.83
CA ALA A 557 -4.14 -7.47 -5.75
C ALA A 557 -4.67 -8.50 -6.76
N SER A 558 -3.80 -9.35 -7.31
CA SER A 558 -4.20 -10.42 -8.23
C SER A 558 -5.09 -11.45 -7.54
N HIS A 559 -4.77 -11.78 -6.28
CA HIS A 559 -5.60 -12.65 -5.44
C HIS A 559 -6.98 -12.02 -5.17
N LEU A 560 -7.05 -10.70 -4.89
CA LEU A 560 -8.30 -9.98 -4.67
C LEU A 560 -9.25 -10.09 -5.88
N VAL A 561 -8.75 -9.87 -7.10
CA VAL A 561 -9.57 -10.02 -8.33
C VAL A 561 -10.13 -11.42 -8.45
N ASN A 562 -9.31 -12.43 -8.20
CA ASN A 562 -9.71 -13.83 -8.28
C ASN A 562 -10.76 -14.19 -7.21
N PHE A 563 -10.53 -13.75 -5.98
CA PHE A 563 -11.46 -13.95 -4.86
C PHE A 563 -12.81 -13.31 -5.15
N LEU A 564 -12.85 -12.01 -5.48
CA LEU A 564 -14.09 -11.30 -5.77
C LEU A 564 -14.79 -11.87 -6.99
N THR A 565 -14.07 -12.24 -8.04
CA THR A 565 -14.68 -12.89 -9.21
C THR A 565 -15.29 -14.25 -8.84
N SER A 566 -14.70 -14.98 -7.88
CA SER A 566 -15.21 -16.29 -7.47
C SER A 566 -16.42 -16.25 -6.53
N GLU A 567 -16.60 -15.15 -5.79
CA GLU A 567 -17.71 -14.96 -4.83
C GLU A 567 -18.84 -14.10 -5.40
N ALA A 568 -18.54 -13.16 -6.29
CA ALA A 568 -19.51 -12.19 -6.76
C ALA A 568 -20.47 -12.82 -7.77
N SER A 569 -21.69 -13.08 -7.31
CA SER A 569 -22.85 -13.28 -8.19
C SER A 569 -23.38 -11.96 -8.77
N SER A 570 -22.85 -10.80 -8.36
CA SER A 570 -23.24 -9.47 -8.84
C SER A 570 -22.07 -8.75 -9.51
N GLY A 571 -22.29 -8.23 -10.72
CA GLY A 571 -21.26 -7.56 -11.52
C GLY A 571 -20.62 -6.33 -10.84
N SER A 572 -21.24 -5.72 -9.83
CA SER A 572 -20.76 -4.47 -9.22
C SER A 572 -19.61 -4.61 -8.21
N ALA A 573 -19.34 -5.81 -7.70
CA ALA A 573 -18.36 -6.00 -6.63
C ALA A 573 -16.92 -5.63 -7.05
N LEU A 574 -16.56 -5.90 -8.31
CA LEU A 574 -15.22 -5.62 -8.82
C LEU A 574 -15.02 -4.14 -9.11
N SER A 575 -16.03 -3.47 -9.66
CA SER A 575 -16.06 -2.00 -9.78
C SER A 575 -15.94 -1.30 -8.42
N HIS A 576 -16.69 -1.74 -7.41
CA HIS A 576 -16.58 -1.21 -6.05
C HIS A 576 -15.17 -1.41 -5.48
N ALA A 577 -14.60 -2.61 -5.62
CA ALA A 577 -13.25 -2.92 -5.18
C ALA A 577 -12.19 -2.07 -5.90
N CYS A 578 -12.32 -1.88 -7.22
CA CYS A 578 -11.42 -1.02 -8.00
C CYS A 578 -11.43 0.42 -7.47
N PHE A 579 -12.62 0.95 -7.21
CA PHE A 579 -12.79 2.29 -6.67
C PHE A 579 -12.19 2.41 -5.25
N CYS A 580 -12.49 1.46 -4.37
CA CYS A 580 -11.91 1.40 -3.02
C CYS A 580 -10.38 1.30 -3.05
N TYR A 581 -9.83 0.47 -3.94
CA TYR A 581 -8.38 0.28 -4.10
C TYR A 581 -7.69 1.56 -4.60
N ALA A 582 -8.29 2.27 -5.56
CA ALA A 582 -7.80 3.56 -6.01
C ALA A 582 -7.83 4.62 -4.90
N LEU A 583 -8.92 4.65 -4.12
CA LEU A 583 -9.10 5.62 -3.04
C LEU A 583 -8.10 5.42 -1.88
N ILE A 584 -7.92 4.18 -1.43
CA ILE A 584 -6.99 3.86 -0.32
C ILE A 584 -5.53 4.15 -0.68
N CYS A 585 -5.16 4.03 -1.95
CA CYS A 585 -3.83 4.44 -2.43
C CYS A 585 -3.71 5.97 -2.55
N SER A 586 -4.76 6.64 -3.06
CA SER A 586 -4.69 8.07 -3.39
C SER A 586 -4.65 8.97 -2.15
N ILE A 587 -5.32 8.60 -1.05
CA ILE A 587 -5.36 9.41 0.17
C ILE A 587 -3.95 9.61 0.79
N PRO A 588 -3.18 8.54 1.11
CA PRO A 588 -1.85 8.71 1.68
C PRO A 588 -0.89 9.43 0.75
N VAL A 589 -0.89 9.12 -0.55
CA VAL A 589 0.01 9.75 -1.52
C VAL A 589 -0.28 11.25 -1.65
N SER A 590 -1.54 11.65 -1.69
CA SER A 590 -1.92 13.06 -1.78
C SER A 590 -1.45 13.84 -0.56
N ALA A 591 -1.71 13.30 0.65
CA ALA A 591 -1.22 13.89 1.89
C ALA A 591 0.31 13.95 1.91
N TYR A 592 0.97 12.90 1.43
CA TYR A 592 2.42 12.82 1.36
C TYR A 592 3.02 13.89 0.45
N ILE A 593 2.45 14.14 -0.72
CA ILE A 593 2.90 15.20 -1.63
C ILE A 593 2.79 16.58 -0.97
N ILE A 594 1.72 16.83 -0.20
CA ILE A 594 1.58 18.06 0.59
C ILE A 594 2.69 18.16 1.65
N PHE A 595 2.95 17.07 2.39
CA PHE A 595 4.02 17.05 3.39
C PHE A 595 5.39 17.26 2.77
N VAL A 596 5.75 16.57 1.68
CA VAL A 596 7.04 16.74 1.00
C VAL A 596 7.20 18.16 0.45
N THR A 597 6.14 18.75 -0.10
CA THR A 597 6.17 20.12 -0.64
C THR A 597 6.32 21.17 0.47
N SER A 598 5.60 20.99 1.59
CA SER A 598 5.67 21.89 2.75
C SER A 598 7.00 21.75 3.50
N LEU A 599 7.52 20.53 3.63
CA LEU A 599 8.77 20.18 4.32
C LEU A 599 9.99 20.14 3.37
N ARG A 600 9.94 20.77 2.19
CA ARG A 600 11.04 20.71 1.19
C ARG A 600 12.41 21.19 1.69
N TYR A 601 12.46 22.03 2.73
CA TYR A 601 13.72 22.49 3.33
C TYR A 601 14.10 21.69 4.58
N HIS A 602 13.39 20.60 4.87
CA HIS A 602 13.70 19.71 5.98
C HIS A 602 15.00 18.95 5.73
N LEU A 603 15.78 18.72 6.80
CA LEU A 603 17.12 18.12 6.72
C LEU A 603 17.12 16.75 6.02
N PHE A 604 16.07 15.96 6.21
CA PHE A 604 15.93 14.60 5.67
C PHE A 604 15.20 14.54 4.31
N ILE A 605 15.04 15.67 3.60
CA ILE A 605 14.31 15.72 2.32
C ILE A 605 14.89 14.76 1.27
N TRP A 606 16.22 14.68 1.18
CA TRP A 606 16.91 13.84 0.18
C TRP A 606 17.14 12.40 0.61
N SER A 607 17.25 12.13 1.91
CA SER A 607 17.57 10.79 2.43
C SER A 607 16.33 9.96 2.78
N VAL A 608 15.22 10.61 3.13
CA VAL A 608 14.00 9.92 3.58
C VAL A 608 12.81 10.27 2.69
N PHE A 609 12.52 11.56 2.50
CA PHE A 609 11.28 11.97 1.83
C PHE A 609 11.30 11.72 0.31
N SER A 610 12.37 12.12 -0.37
CA SER A 610 12.50 11.95 -1.82
C SER A 610 12.55 10.47 -2.25
N PRO A 611 13.33 9.58 -1.62
CA PRO A 611 13.30 8.15 -1.93
C PRO A 611 11.90 7.54 -1.78
N LYS A 612 11.21 7.85 -0.68
CA LYS A 612 9.83 7.39 -0.46
C LYS A 612 8.88 7.91 -1.54
N LEU A 613 9.00 9.18 -1.96
CA LEU A 613 8.18 9.72 -3.04
C LEU A 613 8.36 8.96 -4.36
N LEU A 614 9.58 8.49 -4.66
CA LEU A 614 9.83 7.64 -5.82
C LEU A 614 9.16 6.27 -5.69
N TYR A 615 9.22 5.65 -4.51
CA TYR A 615 8.50 4.40 -4.23
C TYR A 615 7.00 4.57 -4.39
N GLU A 616 6.42 5.66 -3.89
CA GLU A 616 4.98 5.95 -4.04
C GLU A 616 4.61 6.22 -5.50
N GLY A 617 5.47 6.91 -6.26
CA GLY A 617 5.26 7.13 -7.70
C GLY A 617 5.21 5.82 -8.48
N MET A 618 6.16 4.91 -8.25
CA MET A 618 6.13 3.58 -8.87
C MET A 618 4.97 2.72 -8.37
N HIS A 619 4.61 2.83 -7.08
CA HIS A 619 3.45 2.15 -6.53
C HIS A 619 2.15 2.61 -7.22
N LEU A 620 1.96 3.91 -7.45
CA LEU A 620 0.81 4.44 -8.18
C LEU A 620 0.73 3.92 -9.62
N LEU A 621 1.86 3.78 -10.32
CA LEU A 621 1.87 3.20 -11.68
C LEU A 621 1.39 1.75 -11.67
N ILE A 622 1.83 0.96 -10.68
CA ILE A 622 1.39 -0.43 -10.50
C ILE A 622 -0.09 -0.47 -10.13
N THR A 623 -0.53 0.37 -9.20
CA THR A 623 -1.94 0.51 -8.82
C THR A 623 -2.80 0.88 -10.03
N ALA A 624 -2.34 1.78 -10.90
CA ALA A 624 -3.04 2.12 -12.12
C ALA A 624 -3.18 0.92 -13.07
N ALA A 625 -2.10 0.14 -13.27
CA ALA A 625 -2.15 -1.08 -14.07
C ALA A 625 -3.11 -2.13 -13.48
N VAL A 626 -3.12 -2.27 -12.16
CA VAL A 626 -4.07 -3.13 -11.43
C VAL A 626 -5.51 -2.64 -11.63
N CYS A 627 -5.80 -1.35 -11.45
CA CYS A 627 -7.14 -0.78 -11.67
C CYS A 627 -7.62 -0.96 -13.12
N VAL A 628 -6.73 -0.81 -14.11
CA VAL A 628 -7.05 -1.12 -15.52
C VAL A 628 -7.42 -2.60 -15.68
N PHE A 629 -6.72 -3.50 -15.00
CA PHE A 629 -7.09 -4.91 -15.00
C PHE A 629 -8.44 -5.17 -14.32
N PHE A 630 -8.74 -4.54 -13.18
CA PHE A 630 -10.05 -4.64 -12.52
C PHE A 630 -11.19 -4.19 -13.44
N THR A 631 -11.05 -3.02 -14.07
CA THR A 631 -12.06 -2.48 -15.00
C THR A 631 -12.25 -3.35 -16.23
N ALA A 632 -11.17 -3.88 -16.80
CA ALA A 632 -11.26 -4.84 -17.90
C ALA A 632 -12.02 -6.11 -17.48
N MET A 633 -11.85 -6.57 -16.24
CA MET A 633 -12.54 -7.75 -15.70
C MET A 633 -14.01 -7.47 -15.37
N ASP A 634 -14.35 -6.24 -15.00
CA ASP A 634 -15.71 -5.81 -14.69
C ASP A 634 -16.59 -5.75 -15.95
N GLN A 635 -16.08 -5.17 -17.04
CA GLN A 635 -16.77 -5.08 -18.35
C GLN A 635 -17.15 -6.44 -18.94
N THR A 636 -16.47 -7.51 -18.53
CA THR A 636 -16.80 -8.87 -18.97
C THR A 636 -17.97 -9.48 -18.20
N ASN A 637 -18.27 -9.01 -16.98
CA ASN A 637 -19.41 -9.48 -16.19
C ASN A 637 -20.73 -8.79 -16.55
N THR A 638 -20.69 -7.59 -17.16
CA THR A 638 -21.92 -6.84 -17.52
C THR A 638 -22.52 -7.24 -18.87
N LYS A 639 -21.76 -8.00 -19.68
CA LYS A 639 -22.19 -8.50 -21.00
C LYS A 639 -22.69 -9.96 -20.99
N SER A 640 -22.53 -10.67 -19.88
CA SER A 640 -23.16 -11.97 -19.60
C SER A 640 -24.46 -11.73 -18.84
#